data_AF-A0A6A9QRC7-F1
#
_entry.id   AF-A0A6A9QRC7-F1
#
_cell.length_a   1.000
_cell.length_b   1.000
_cell.length_c   1.000
_cell.angle_alpha   90.00
_cell.angle_beta   90.00
_cell.angle_gamma   90.00
#
_symmetry.space_group_name_H-M   'P 1'
#
loop_
_entity.id
_entity.type
_entity.pdbx_description
1 polymer ?
#
loop_
_entity_poly.entity_id
_entity_poly.type
_entity_poly.pdbx_seq_one_letter_code
_entity_poly.pdbx_strand_id
1 'polypeptide(L)'
;MIRGVYNPDTGKVDMVDENKTRTAFNNFKDVISKGSSIMLEDFNVDEREAALAMSDLISLVLKAPMLLPPLRYTVDVVPENERYKRDVPKNANNFETLANYVLQRHIKGKVSPDKVTEVVKGDWGAKGNSNKNPFLRFISLFQDKIYSVYEALITVPADSRPGNNIGSLSAHLSISSMAEWTIFPDSQDLPFLRLATVLHDIGKLTDFGRHWESSTDFFDGLIDEIQKNTDVNPKLRSGLVDVLRKAEERARKHHLVNIEGDLISSGEGRIERSDLEQLYSSIQDCSPFRETLHKKASEAEDYINELEKKDKFLKNKYEECSKQVYKKLQERQRSNRQDDINPSQNVIADLNMFNFPGVQSFIKFFSDLRDMSAASTLVDMSVTTIPFVVIDSMYDKTYLPLDSLLVSSGGHSFIVTRRDSSNVNESRIEEELRKVTLLHDLDVSLTVSSTPLIIGNNPYRMRGYKAVSELFGKDGVKGLKISPSSFKIVSPGLHAVCESCGVYPAVKKDDRGKRLCRRCLTVHEISKSKGFSSKLKASFKIGSVDISPLEEALDAPMSYLSGDIIDEGEGKKYEPVKAPRGYLSVVKSDGNDAGEYFGSSLNFGEYIDKSFKVDYWVKKSFVEAADEAEKDGVLNKGMIMRTLLGVQYMGGDDILLIGPAMTAPILTMNALEKATSKLGMSFKVGVATVKSDTPIQFAIDAADKLMEDGKIEKETVMGTTNKEGVKSEQERNTLTFLFASSLVTRSSVEEIKREWSADPLSSTHNQKEEEKVRAMYKMKTNFSFWKDIMALSDDLKLVLKSFPDDYEKRVKSFKDYVRVMEDIVETFHRTKDPYYTVIYMMRQATRHKEASKLMLTLLKGWDKEGQIPLVDAFYMFKAALVEAGDRGESS
;
A
#
# COMPACT_ATOMS: atom_id res chain seq x y z
N MET A 1 -18.07 -23.45 -12.19
CA MET A 1 -18.09 -23.70 -10.73
C MET A 1 -18.34 -22.37 -10.05
N ILE A 2 -19.40 -22.30 -9.26
CA ILE A 2 -19.77 -21.08 -8.54
C ILE A 2 -19.12 -21.13 -7.16
N ARG A 3 -18.06 -20.35 -6.99
CA ARG A 3 -17.45 -20.00 -5.71
C ARG A 3 -16.67 -18.69 -5.87
N GLY A 4 -16.60 -17.89 -4.80
CA GLY A 4 -15.97 -16.58 -4.83
C GLY A 4 -16.33 -15.76 -3.60
N VAL A 5 -15.49 -14.80 -3.24
CA VAL A 5 -15.66 -13.94 -2.07
C VAL A 5 -16.54 -12.75 -2.45
N TYR A 6 -17.54 -12.42 -1.63
CA TYR A 6 -18.31 -11.20 -1.86
C TYR A 6 -17.48 -9.99 -1.44
N ASN A 7 -17.31 -9.04 -2.36
CA ASN A 7 -16.61 -7.80 -2.12
C ASN A 7 -17.67 -6.69 -1.93
N PRO A 8 -17.92 -6.26 -0.68
CA PRO A 8 -18.96 -5.28 -0.38
C PRO A 8 -18.66 -3.90 -0.96
N ASP A 9 -17.39 -3.58 -1.17
CA ASP A 9 -16.95 -2.26 -1.61
C ASP A 9 -17.11 -2.10 -3.12
N THR A 10 -16.90 -3.16 -3.91
CA THR A 10 -17.22 -3.18 -5.35
C THR A 10 -18.65 -3.60 -5.64
N GLY A 11 -19.35 -4.16 -4.65
CA GLY A 11 -20.70 -4.69 -4.75
C GLY A 11 -20.82 -5.96 -5.59
N LYS A 12 -19.70 -6.65 -5.86
CA LYS A 12 -19.60 -7.82 -6.75
C LYS A 12 -19.04 -9.03 -6.02
N VAL A 13 -19.21 -10.21 -6.60
CA VAL A 13 -18.50 -11.41 -6.15
C VAL A 13 -17.22 -11.56 -6.98
N ASP A 14 -16.07 -11.61 -6.28
CA ASP A 14 -14.78 -11.94 -6.86
C ASP A 14 -14.74 -13.46 -7.11
N MET A 15 -15.26 -13.87 -8.27
CA MET A 15 -15.40 -15.27 -8.65
C MET A 15 -14.04 -15.93 -8.87
N VAL A 16 -13.90 -17.16 -8.39
CA VAL A 16 -12.68 -17.94 -8.55
C VAL A 16 -12.45 -18.30 -10.02
N ASP A 17 -11.23 -18.03 -10.50
CA ASP A 17 -10.72 -18.54 -11.77
C ASP A 17 -9.92 -19.82 -11.47
N GLU A 18 -10.51 -20.98 -11.78
CA GLU A 18 -9.96 -22.31 -11.46
C GLU A 18 -8.59 -22.57 -12.13
N ASN A 19 -8.34 -21.98 -13.31
CA ASN A 19 -7.04 -22.14 -13.98
C ASN A 19 -5.97 -21.29 -13.30
N LYS A 20 -6.31 -20.06 -12.91
CA LYS A 20 -5.38 -19.17 -12.19
C LYS A 20 -5.05 -19.72 -10.81
N THR A 21 -6.03 -20.22 -10.08
CA THR A 21 -5.83 -20.78 -8.73
C THR A 21 -5.02 -22.08 -8.77
N ARG A 22 -5.24 -22.97 -9.74
CA ARG A 22 -4.37 -24.14 -9.96
C ARG A 22 -2.93 -23.74 -10.33
N THR A 23 -2.76 -22.69 -11.14
CA THR A 23 -1.43 -22.14 -11.46
C THR A 23 -0.76 -21.58 -10.20
N ALA A 24 -1.51 -20.82 -9.39
CA ALA A 24 -1.06 -20.28 -8.11
C ALA A 24 -0.64 -21.39 -7.12
N PHE A 25 -1.39 -22.50 -7.04
CA PHE A 25 -1.04 -23.65 -6.21
C PHE A 25 0.33 -24.23 -6.56
N ASN A 26 0.65 -24.37 -7.86
CA ASN A 26 1.97 -24.84 -8.29
C ASN A 26 3.06 -23.77 -8.11
N ASN A 27 2.75 -22.50 -8.40
CA ASN A 27 3.65 -21.38 -8.12
C ASN A 27 4.02 -21.32 -6.64
N PHE A 28 3.08 -21.62 -5.74
CA PHE A 28 3.34 -21.58 -4.31
C PHE A 28 4.37 -22.64 -3.88
N LYS A 29 4.24 -23.88 -4.37
CA LYS A 29 5.25 -24.93 -4.15
C LYS A 29 6.63 -24.52 -4.64
N ASP A 30 6.70 -23.96 -5.85
CA ASP A 30 7.95 -23.51 -6.45
C ASP A 30 8.61 -22.37 -5.64
N VAL A 31 7.81 -21.39 -5.21
CA VAL A 31 8.27 -20.26 -4.38
C VAL A 31 8.79 -20.75 -3.03
N ILE A 32 8.09 -21.68 -2.37
CA ILE A 32 8.55 -22.22 -1.08
C ILE A 32 9.82 -23.07 -1.26
N SER A 33 9.84 -23.99 -2.23
CA SER A 33 10.98 -24.88 -2.46
C SER A 33 12.26 -24.11 -2.79
N LYS A 34 12.19 -23.20 -3.76
CA LYS A 34 13.36 -22.38 -4.15
C LYS A 34 13.63 -21.25 -3.18
N GLY A 35 12.61 -20.72 -2.51
CA GLY A 35 12.77 -19.76 -1.42
C GLY A 35 13.58 -20.35 -0.27
N SER A 36 13.39 -21.63 0.03
CA SER A 36 14.16 -22.33 1.07
C SER A 36 15.66 -22.36 0.77
N SER A 37 16.08 -22.52 -0.50
CA SER A 37 17.53 -22.50 -0.84
C SER A 37 18.17 -21.12 -0.73
N ILE A 38 17.37 -20.05 -0.76
CA ILE A 38 17.84 -18.66 -0.64
C ILE A 38 17.79 -18.18 0.80
N MET A 39 16.63 -18.36 1.45
CA MET A 39 16.31 -17.76 2.73
C MET A 39 16.82 -18.59 3.91
N LEU A 40 16.98 -19.90 3.70
CA LEU A 40 17.40 -20.85 4.74
C LEU A 40 18.81 -21.44 4.47
N GLU A 41 19.60 -20.88 3.55
CA GLU A 41 20.93 -21.40 3.13
C GLU A 41 21.83 -21.76 4.33
N ASP A 42 21.83 -20.91 5.36
CA ASP A 42 22.69 -21.01 6.54
C ASP A 42 22.07 -21.81 7.72
N PHE A 43 20.88 -22.39 7.55
CA PHE A 43 20.20 -23.11 8.62
C PHE A 43 20.84 -24.47 8.93
N ASN A 44 20.91 -24.78 10.22
CA ASN A 44 21.24 -26.12 10.70
C ASN A 44 19.97 -26.95 10.92
N VAL A 45 20.13 -28.26 11.06
CA VAL A 45 19.05 -29.26 10.99
C VAL A 45 18.37 -29.51 12.34
N ASP A 46 18.33 -28.50 13.21
CA ASP A 46 17.42 -28.60 14.34
C ASP A 46 15.98 -28.62 13.79
N GLU A 47 15.27 -29.73 13.98
CA GLU A 47 13.95 -29.93 13.38
C GLU A 47 12.94 -28.87 13.83
N ARG A 48 13.04 -28.39 15.07
CA ARG A 48 12.12 -27.38 15.60
C ARG A 48 12.39 -26.02 14.96
N GLU A 49 13.65 -25.61 14.90
CA GLU A 49 14.04 -24.35 14.26
C GLU A 49 13.71 -24.37 12.75
N ALA A 50 13.94 -25.52 12.08
CA ALA A 50 13.57 -25.70 10.68
C ALA A 50 12.05 -25.57 10.45
N ALA A 51 11.22 -26.16 11.33
CA ALA A 51 9.77 -26.04 11.26
C ALA A 51 9.26 -24.61 11.48
N LEU A 52 9.84 -23.90 12.45
CA LEU A 52 9.49 -22.51 12.73
C LEU A 52 9.89 -21.57 11.58
N ALA A 53 11.10 -21.73 11.05
CA ALA A 53 11.57 -20.92 9.93
C ALA A 53 10.81 -21.19 8.63
N MET A 54 10.43 -22.46 8.39
CA MET A 54 9.57 -22.82 7.26
C MET A 54 8.18 -22.19 7.41
N SER A 55 7.60 -22.20 8.61
CA SER A 55 6.33 -21.54 8.89
C SER A 55 6.43 -20.04 8.61
N ASP A 56 7.47 -19.38 9.11
CA ASP A 56 7.66 -17.95 8.91
C ASP A 56 7.96 -17.59 7.43
N LEU A 57 8.65 -18.46 6.67
CA LEU A 57 8.82 -18.31 5.21
C LEU A 57 7.48 -18.39 4.46
N ILE A 58 6.59 -19.31 4.87
CA ILE A 58 5.25 -19.41 4.28
C ILE A 58 4.42 -18.18 4.65
N SER A 59 4.43 -17.77 5.92
CA SER A 59 3.76 -16.55 6.40
C SER A 59 4.23 -15.29 5.68
N LEU A 60 5.52 -15.21 5.31
CA LEU A 60 6.03 -14.15 4.45
C LEU A 60 5.27 -14.12 3.12
N VAL A 61 5.16 -15.25 2.42
CA VAL A 61 4.42 -15.32 1.15
C VAL A 61 2.93 -14.98 1.33
N LEU A 62 2.29 -15.41 2.42
CA LEU A 62 0.88 -15.07 2.71
C LEU A 62 0.67 -13.57 2.94
N LYS A 63 1.67 -12.88 3.48
CA LYS A 63 1.66 -11.43 3.76
C LYS A 63 2.25 -10.60 2.62
N ALA A 64 2.22 -11.14 1.39
CA ALA A 64 2.73 -10.51 0.18
C ALA A 64 2.44 -8.99 0.02
N PRO A 65 1.25 -8.44 0.35
CA PRO A 65 0.98 -7.00 0.24
C PRO A 65 1.96 -6.15 1.05
N MET A 66 2.18 -6.58 2.29
CA MET A 66 3.08 -5.93 3.22
C MET A 66 4.52 -6.03 2.68
N LEU A 67 4.90 -7.19 2.15
CA LEU A 67 6.28 -7.44 1.71
C LEU A 67 6.68 -6.75 0.41
N LEU A 68 5.74 -6.58 -0.52
CA LEU A 68 6.07 -6.17 -1.87
C LEU A 68 6.17 -4.65 -1.95
N PRO A 69 7.33 -4.09 -2.30
CA PRO A 69 7.45 -2.66 -2.51
C PRO A 69 6.76 -2.26 -3.82
N PRO A 70 6.40 -0.98 -3.99
CA PRO A 70 5.93 -0.44 -5.28
C PRO A 70 7.04 -0.39 -6.35
N LEU A 71 8.12 -1.15 -6.16
CA LEU A 71 9.34 -1.21 -6.97
C LEU A 71 9.66 -2.68 -7.22
N ARG A 72 9.88 -3.07 -8.48
CA ARG A 72 10.37 -4.41 -8.81
C ARG A 72 11.89 -4.42 -8.81
N TYR A 73 12.49 -4.77 -7.68
CA TYR A 73 13.94 -4.85 -7.59
C TYR A 73 14.49 -5.99 -8.46
N THR A 74 15.62 -5.74 -9.11
CA THR A 74 16.42 -6.77 -9.76
C THR A 74 17.75 -6.91 -9.05
N VAL A 75 18.13 -8.17 -8.81
CA VAL A 75 19.49 -8.49 -8.43
C VAL A 75 20.23 -8.74 -9.74
N ASP A 76 21.14 -7.84 -10.10
CA ASP A 76 21.89 -7.96 -11.35
C ASP A 76 22.50 -9.37 -11.44
N VAL A 77 21.99 -10.19 -12.37
CA VAL A 77 22.71 -11.37 -12.85
C VAL A 77 23.75 -10.84 -13.82
N VAL A 78 24.73 -10.11 -13.30
CA VAL A 78 25.86 -9.71 -14.14
C VAL A 78 26.62 -10.98 -14.49
N PRO A 79 26.89 -11.28 -15.77
CA PRO A 79 27.80 -12.34 -16.15
C PRO A 79 29.11 -12.18 -15.38
N GLU A 80 29.74 -13.28 -14.95
CA GLU A 80 30.97 -13.28 -14.10
C GLU A 80 32.09 -12.34 -14.58
N ASN A 81 32.04 -11.90 -15.84
CA ASN A 81 33.05 -11.14 -16.54
C ASN A 81 32.89 -9.60 -16.39
N GLU A 82 31.76 -9.10 -15.88
CA GLU A 82 31.51 -7.66 -15.68
C GLU A 82 31.35 -7.32 -14.19
N ARG A 83 32.35 -7.66 -13.36
CA ARG A 83 32.43 -7.22 -11.96
C ARG A 83 32.60 -5.70 -11.83
N TYR A 84 31.57 -4.93 -12.13
CA TYR A 84 31.42 -3.58 -11.58
C TYR A 84 30.54 -3.66 -10.33
N LYS A 85 31.27 -3.70 -9.21
CA LYS A 85 30.93 -3.45 -7.81
C LYS A 85 29.72 -2.52 -7.59
N ARG A 86 28.49 -3.04 -7.64
CA ARG A 86 27.37 -2.36 -6.98
C ARG A 86 27.07 -3.03 -5.65
N ASP A 87 27.14 -2.24 -4.58
CA ASP A 87 26.72 -2.69 -3.26
C ASP A 87 25.21 -2.86 -3.27
N VAL A 88 24.74 -4.11 -3.36
CA VAL A 88 23.33 -4.46 -3.20
C VAL A 88 22.85 -3.88 -1.86
N PRO A 89 21.79 -3.04 -1.84
CA PRO A 89 21.34 -2.45 -0.60
C PRO A 89 20.93 -3.56 0.37
N LYS A 90 21.43 -3.49 1.61
CA LYS A 90 21.04 -4.41 2.67
C LYS A 90 19.87 -3.79 3.44
N ASN A 91 18.78 -4.53 3.59
CA ASN A 91 17.61 -4.12 4.36
C ASN A 91 17.00 -2.80 3.84
N ALA A 92 16.77 -2.68 2.52
CA ALA A 92 16.43 -1.42 1.86
C ALA A 92 15.15 -0.75 2.38
N ASN A 93 14.20 -1.55 2.89
CA ASN A 93 12.91 -1.09 3.43
C ASN A 93 12.55 -1.80 4.76
N ASN A 94 11.44 -1.38 5.37
CA ASN A 94 10.94 -1.91 6.64
C ASN A 94 10.72 -3.43 6.62
N PHE A 95 9.97 -3.93 5.64
CA PHE A 95 9.57 -5.34 5.60
C PHE A 95 10.71 -6.28 5.25
N GLU A 96 11.65 -5.84 4.42
CA GLU A 96 12.90 -6.55 4.19
C GLU A 96 13.70 -6.69 5.50
N THR A 97 13.76 -5.62 6.29
CA THR A 97 14.42 -5.64 7.60
C THR A 97 13.73 -6.62 8.55
N LEU A 98 12.40 -6.58 8.62
CA LEU A 98 11.61 -7.50 9.44
C LEU A 98 11.77 -8.95 8.99
N ALA A 99 11.67 -9.23 7.68
CA ALA A 99 11.80 -10.57 7.13
C ALA A 99 13.20 -11.16 7.40
N ASN A 100 14.24 -10.34 7.20
CA ASN A 100 15.60 -10.75 7.52
C ASN A 100 15.77 -11.00 9.02
N TYR A 101 15.18 -10.18 9.91
CA TYR A 101 15.17 -10.45 11.34
C TYR A 101 14.49 -11.78 11.68
N VAL A 102 13.24 -11.96 11.22
CA VAL A 102 12.37 -13.11 11.50
C VAL A 102 13.03 -14.43 11.09
N LEU A 103 13.72 -14.46 9.96
CA LEU A 103 14.37 -15.68 9.49
C LEU A 103 15.72 -15.89 10.16
N GLN A 104 16.54 -14.85 10.29
CA GLN A 104 17.90 -15.00 10.80
C GLN A 104 17.98 -15.22 12.31
N ARG A 105 16.92 -14.90 13.07
CA ARG A 105 16.88 -15.10 14.54
C ARG A 105 16.97 -16.56 14.96
N HIS A 106 16.54 -17.47 14.09
CA HIS A 106 16.67 -18.91 14.29
C HIS A 106 18.13 -19.38 14.28
N ILE A 107 19.03 -18.64 13.62
CA ILE A 107 20.47 -18.93 13.59
C ILE A 107 21.22 -18.07 14.61
N LYS A 108 20.88 -16.78 14.68
CA LYS A 108 21.66 -15.75 15.40
C LYS A 108 21.15 -15.48 16.82
N GLY A 109 20.00 -16.01 17.19
CA GLY A 109 19.31 -15.71 18.44
C GLY A 109 18.51 -14.41 18.37
N LYS A 110 17.92 -14.02 19.51
CA LYS A 110 17.11 -12.80 19.62
C LYS A 110 17.97 -11.56 19.87
N VAL A 111 17.39 -10.40 19.61
CA VAL A 111 18.02 -9.09 19.84
C VAL A 111 17.39 -8.42 21.05
N SER A 112 18.22 -7.92 21.96
CA SER A 112 17.75 -7.16 23.11
C SER A 112 17.27 -5.75 22.69
N PRO A 113 16.31 -5.13 23.40
CA PRO A 113 15.73 -3.83 23.02
C PRO A 113 16.75 -2.70 22.77
N ASP A 114 17.84 -2.66 23.53
CA ASP A 114 18.92 -1.66 23.40
C ASP A 114 19.72 -1.80 22.09
N LYS A 115 19.70 -2.98 21.46
CA LYS A 115 20.42 -3.30 20.22
C LYS A 115 19.54 -3.32 18.97
N VAL A 116 18.25 -2.99 19.09
CA VAL A 116 17.32 -2.95 17.95
C VAL A 116 17.81 -2.04 16.81
N THR A 117 18.57 -0.98 17.14
CA THR A 117 19.21 -0.10 16.15
C THR A 117 20.11 -0.86 15.16
N GLU A 118 20.78 -1.94 15.59
CA GLU A 118 21.61 -2.78 14.70
C GLU A 118 20.76 -3.53 13.67
N VAL A 119 19.56 -3.98 14.08
CA VAL A 119 18.58 -4.62 13.18
C VAL A 119 18.09 -3.61 12.15
N VAL A 120 17.69 -2.42 12.61
CA VAL A 120 17.22 -1.33 11.74
C VAL A 120 18.28 -0.95 10.70
N LYS A 121 19.55 -0.81 11.10
CA LYS A 121 20.66 -0.51 10.18
C LYS A 121 21.01 -1.68 9.26
N GLY A 122 20.68 -2.90 9.65
CA GLY A 122 21.06 -4.13 8.93
C GLY A 122 22.46 -4.63 9.25
N ASP A 123 23.03 -4.16 10.36
CA ASP A 123 24.35 -4.56 10.86
C ASP A 123 24.28 -5.85 11.71
N TRP A 124 23.06 -6.26 12.09
CA TRP A 124 22.85 -7.38 12.98
C TRP A 124 23.32 -8.72 12.37
N GLY A 125 24.37 -9.28 12.98
CA GLY A 125 24.95 -10.55 12.60
C GLY A 125 25.78 -10.51 11.32
N ALA A 126 26.41 -9.38 10.99
CA ALA A 126 27.36 -9.23 9.88
C ALA A 126 28.72 -9.95 10.11
N LYS A 127 28.71 -11.16 10.67
CA LYS A 127 29.88 -12.07 10.66
C LYS A 127 29.80 -12.94 9.41
N GLY A 128 30.21 -12.40 8.27
CA GLY A 128 30.24 -13.14 7.00
C GLY A 128 30.34 -12.21 5.82
N ASN A 129 31.23 -12.56 4.88
CA ASN A 129 31.52 -11.78 3.68
C ASN A 129 30.50 -12.06 2.56
N SER A 130 29.20 -12.17 2.88
CA SER A 130 28.17 -12.34 1.87
C SER A 130 27.61 -10.97 1.47
N ASN A 131 28.01 -10.51 0.29
CA ASN A 131 27.32 -9.45 -0.45
C ASN A 131 25.92 -9.88 -0.92
N LYS A 132 25.36 -10.97 -0.39
CA LYS A 132 24.07 -11.52 -0.77
C LYS A 132 23.00 -10.96 0.14
N ASN A 133 22.01 -10.29 -0.45
CA ASN A 133 20.76 -9.97 0.22
C ASN A 133 19.72 -11.06 -0.13
N PRO A 134 19.48 -12.05 0.75
CA PRO A 134 18.64 -13.20 0.41
C PRO A 134 17.19 -12.78 0.16
N PHE A 135 16.66 -11.84 0.92
CA PHE A 135 15.30 -11.33 0.72
C PHE A 135 15.14 -10.64 -0.63
N LEU A 136 16.05 -9.73 -0.99
CA LEU A 136 15.98 -9.03 -2.27
C LEU A 136 16.08 -10.00 -3.45
N ARG A 137 16.94 -11.02 -3.34
CA ARG A 137 17.07 -12.10 -4.33
C ARG A 137 15.78 -12.92 -4.42
N PHE A 138 15.19 -13.26 -3.29
CA PHE A 138 13.92 -13.98 -3.23
C PHE A 138 12.80 -13.20 -3.91
N ILE A 139 12.60 -11.93 -3.56
CA ILE A 139 11.57 -11.09 -4.19
C ILE A 139 11.86 -10.90 -5.69
N SER A 140 13.11 -10.59 -6.07
CA SER A 140 13.48 -10.38 -7.47
C SER A 140 13.16 -11.59 -8.38
N LEU A 141 13.33 -12.82 -7.87
CA LEU A 141 13.07 -14.05 -8.63
C LEU A 141 11.59 -14.47 -8.62
N PHE A 142 10.85 -14.12 -7.56
CA PHE A 142 9.54 -14.72 -7.29
C PHE A 142 8.38 -13.73 -7.20
N GLN A 143 8.61 -12.41 -7.32
CA GLN A 143 7.57 -11.39 -7.13
C GLN A 143 6.29 -11.64 -7.92
N ASP A 144 6.38 -11.96 -9.22
CA ASP A 144 5.19 -12.23 -10.05
C ASP A 144 4.44 -13.50 -9.62
N LYS A 145 5.18 -14.53 -9.17
CA LYS A 145 4.58 -15.75 -8.61
C LYS A 145 3.93 -15.48 -7.27
N ILE A 146 4.56 -14.69 -6.41
CA ILE A 146 3.99 -14.25 -5.12
C ILE A 146 2.71 -13.44 -5.36
N TYR A 147 2.70 -12.54 -6.36
CA TYR A 147 1.47 -11.85 -6.78
C TYR A 147 0.37 -12.83 -7.17
N SER A 148 0.68 -13.80 -8.01
CA SER A 148 -0.28 -14.83 -8.44
C SER A 148 -0.81 -15.67 -7.27
N VAL A 149 0.04 -16.01 -6.30
CA VAL A 149 -0.36 -16.77 -5.09
C VAL A 149 -1.29 -15.93 -4.23
N TYR A 150 -0.90 -14.70 -3.92
CA TYR A 150 -1.71 -13.83 -3.06
C TYR A 150 -3.09 -13.54 -3.67
N GLU A 151 -3.17 -13.23 -4.96
CA GLU A 151 -4.46 -12.99 -5.64
C GLU A 151 -5.39 -14.20 -5.58
N ALA A 152 -4.84 -15.41 -5.74
CA ALA A 152 -5.62 -16.63 -5.59
C ALA A 152 -6.14 -16.80 -4.15
N LEU A 153 -5.32 -16.50 -3.15
CA LEU A 153 -5.70 -16.64 -1.74
C LEU A 153 -6.76 -15.63 -1.29
N ILE A 154 -6.75 -14.39 -1.81
CA ILE A 154 -7.77 -13.39 -1.46
C ILE A 154 -9.11 -13.56 -2.19
N THR A 155 -9.13 -14.33 -3.29
CA THR A 155 -10.33 -14.60 -4.09
C THR A 155 -10.99 -15.93 -3.71
N VAL A 156 -10.22 -16.89 -3.18
CA VAL A 156 -10.77 -18.13 -2.63
C VAL A 156 -11.34 -17.87 -1.23
N PRO A 157 -12.63 -18.20 -0.97
CA PRO A 157 -13.22 -18.00 0.34
C PRO A 157 -12.69 -19.01 1.35
N ALA A 158 -12.54 -18.57 2.61
CA ALA A 158 -12.25 -19.46 3.74
C ALA A 158 -13.27 -20.60 3.82
N ASP A 159 -14.58 -20.29 3.76
CA ASP A 159 -15.61 -21.30 3.51
C ASP A 159 -16.05 -21.24 2.05
N SER A 160 -15.52 -22.16 1.24
CA SER A 160 -15.78 -22.21 -0.20
C SER A 160 -17.20 -22.64 -0.58
N ARG A 161 -18.05 -23.04 0.38
CA ARG A 161 -19.47 -23.33 0.11
C ARG A 161 -20.20 -22.04 -0.26
N PRO A 162 -20.94 -21.99 -1.39
CA PRO A 162 -21.74 -20.83 -1.72
C PRO A 162 -22.70 -20.48 -0.59
N GLY A 163 -22.62 -19.24 -0.11
CA GLY A 163 -23.46 -18.71 0.97
C GLY A 163 -22.74 -18.36 2.29
N ASN A 164 -21.46 -18.74 2.44
CA ASN A 164 -20.64 -18.50 3.64
C ASN A 164 -19.36 -17.66 3.36
N ASN A 165 -19.34 -16.91 2.27
CA ASN A 165 -18.14 -16.44 1.57
C ASN A 165 -17.64 -15.03 1.96
N ILE A 166 -17.59 -14.71 3.26
CA ILE A 166 -17.29 -13.34 3.74
C ILE A 166 -15.79 -13.09 3.94
N GLY A 167 -15.02 -14.11 4.34
CA GLY A 167 -13.56 -14.00 4.57
C GLY A 167 -12.74 -14.73 3.51
N SER A 168 -11.52 -14.23 3.25
CA SER A 168 -10.58 -14.89 2.35
C SER A 168 -9.80 -16.03 3.01
N LEU A 169 -9.26 -16.92 2.17
CA LEU A 169 -8.35 -17.97 2.61
C LEU A 169 -7.03 -17.42 3.18
N SER A 170 -6.56 -16.26 2.71
CA SER A 170 -5.32 -15.62 3.20
C SER A 170 -5.42 -15.23 4.68
N ALA A 171 -6.48 -14.49 5.05
CA ALA A 171 -6.71 -14.10 6.43
C ALA A 171 -6.94 -15.33 7.32
N HIS A 172 -7.70 -16.31 6.83
CA HIS A 172 -7.97 -17.55 7.56
C HIS A 172 -6.69 -18.29 7.95
N LEU A 173 -5.81 -18.60 7.00
CA LEU A 173 -4.56 -19.33 7.28
C LEU A 173 -3.66 -18.58 8.27
N SER A 174 -3.58 -17.24 8.15
CA SER A 174 -2.81 -16.39 9.06
C SER A 174 -3.37 -16.42 10.49
N ILE A 175 -4.68 -16.26 10.64
CA ILE A 175 -5.36 -16.26 11.95
C ILE A 175 -5.26 -17.64 12.60
N SER A 176 -5.46 -18.72 11.85
CA SER A 176 -5.40 -20.09 12.38
C SER A 176 -4.00 -20.41 12.94
N SER A 177 -2.94 -20.08 12.20
CA SER A 177 -1.54 -20.27 12.66
C SER A 177 -1.21 -19.43 13.90
N MET A 178 -1.64 -18.16 13.90
CA MET A 178 -1.48 -17.26 15.05
C MET A 178 -2.21 -17.80 16.29
N ALA A 179 -3.46 -18.25 16.13
CA ALA A 179 -4.27 -18.75 17.23
C ALA A 179 -3.65 -20.01 17.86
N GLU A 180 -3.20 -20.99 17.07
CA GLU A 180 -2.47 -22.16 17.56
C GLU A 180 -1.25 -21.78 18.41
N TRP A 181 -0.45 -20.81 17.95
CA TRP A 181 0.69 -20.28 18.70
C TRP A 181 0.31 -19.66 20.05
N THR A 182 -0.86 -19.03 20.14
CA THR A 182 -1.34 -18.44 21.40
C THR A 182 -1.88 -19.48 22.38
N ILE A 183 -2.56 -20.53 21.90
CA ILE A 183 -3.29 -21.51 22.73
C ILE A 183 -2.36 -22.56 23.33
N PHE A 184 -1.32 -22.96 22.60
CA PHE A 184 -0.45 -24.08 22.99
C PHE A 184 0.99 -23.63 23.33
N PRO A 185 1.19 -22.69 24.26
CA PRO A 185 2.49 -22.06 24.47
C PRO A 185 3.60 -22.99 24.95
N ASP A 186 3.24 -24.07 25.66
CA ASP A 186 4.16 -25.06 26.21
C ASP A 186 4.21 -26.37 25.39
N SER A 187 3.50 -26.43 24.26
CA SER A 187 3.48 -27.64 23.43
C SER A 187 4.81 -27.84 22.73
N GLN A 188 5.43 -29.00 22.93
CA GLN A 188 6.60 -29.43 22.16
C GLN A 188 6.30 -29.62 20.67
N ASP A 189 5.02 -29.82 20.33
CA ASP A 189 4.54 -30.03 18.97
C ASP A 189 4.20 -28.72 18.24
N LEU A 190 4.23 -27.58 18.96
CA LEU A 190 3.83 -26.28 18.43
C LEU A 190 4.51 -25.91 17.09
N PRO A 191 5.83 -26.12 16.88
CA PRO A 191 6.46 -25.85 15.59
C PRO A 191 5.79 -26.56 14.40
N PHE A 192 5.42 -27.83 14.60
CA PHE A 192 4.79 -28.64 13.56
C PHE A 192 3.29 -28.33 13.41
N LEU A 193 2.61 -28.00 14.51
CA LEU A 193 1.22 -27.54 14.48
C LEU A 193 1.09 -26.21 13.73
N ARG A 194 2.00 -25.26 13.94
CA ARG A 194 2.02 -24.00 13.17
C ARG A 194 2.21 -24.26 11.67
N LEU A 195 3.20 -25.08 11.31
CA LEU A 195 3.46 -25.42 9.91
C LEU A 195 2.28 -26.16 9.26
N ALA A 196 1.64 -27.07 10.00
CA ALA A 196 0.43 -27.76 9.54
C ALA A 196 -0.70 -26.75 9.31
N THR A 197 -0.93 -25.85 10.27
CA THR A 197 -2.07 -24.93 10.27
C THR A 197 -1.97 -23.86 9.19
N VAL A 198 -0.78 -23.35 8.91
CA VAL A 198 -0.57 -22.34 7.84
C VAL A 198 -0.77 -22.91 6.43
N LEU A 199 -0.83 -24.25 6.28
CA LEU A 199 -1.04 -24.95 5.00
C LEU A 199 -2.29 -25.83 4.95
N HIS A 200 -3.00 -26.07 6.06
CA HIS A 200 -3.99 -27.16 6.16
C HIS A 200 -5.11 -27.08 5.12
N ASP A 201 -5.52 -25.86 4.74
CA ASP A 201 -6.62 -25.60 3.82
C ASP A 201 -6.16 -25.15 2.42
N ILE A 202 -4.87 -25.25 2.11
CA ILE A 202 -4.32 -24.79 0.85
C ILE A 202 -4.90 -25.54 -0.37
N GLY A 203 -5.38 -26.77 -0.18
CA GLY A 203 -6.07 -27.55 -1.21
C GLY A 203 -7.36 -26.90 -1.74
N LYS A 204 -7.95 -25.93 -1.02
CA LYS A 204 -9.08 -25.14 -1.53
C LYS A 204 -8.72 -24.36 -2.80
N LEU A 205 -7.45 -24.11 -3.09
CA LEU A 205 -7.03 -23.51 -4.36
C LEU A 205 -7.35 -24.41 -5.57
N THR A 206 -7.46 -25.72 -5.40
CA THR A 206 -7.63 -26.67 -6.53
C THR A 206 -8.93 -27.46 -6.49
N ASP A 207 -9.38 -27.88 -5.31
CA ASP A 207 -10.60 -28.68 -5.12
C ASP A 207 -11.13 -28.37 -3.72
N PHE A 208 -12.31 -27.73 -3.60
CA PHE A 208 -12.84 -27.40 -2.28
C PHE A 208 -13.65 -28.54 -1.64
N GLY A 209 -14.28 -29.40 -2.44
CA GLY A 209 -15.01 -30.56 -1.93
C GLY A 209 -14.10 -31.60 -1.30
N ARG A 210 -12.87 -31.72 -1.82
CA ARG A 210 -11.81 -32.63 -1.34
C ARG A 210 -10.52 -31.86 -1.04
N HIS A 211 -10.64 -30.68 -0.45
CA HIS A 211 -9.50 -29.83 -0.11
C HIS A 211 -8.46 -30.54 0.77
N TRP A 212 -8.86 -31.45 1.66
CA TRP A 212 -7.93 -32.22 2.47
C TRP A 212 -7.04 -33.18 1.65
N GLU A 213 -7.58 -33.78 0.58
CA GLU A 213 -6.80 -34.59 -0.38
C GLU A 213 -5.83 -33.67 -1.13
N SER A 214 -6.33 -32.55 -1.65
CA SER A 214 -5.51 -31.57 -2.37
C SER A 214 -4.44 -30.90 -1.49
N SER A 215 -4.69 -30.71 -0.19
CA SER A 215 -3.67 -30.24 0.76
C SER A 215 -2.61 -31.31 0.97
N THR A 216 -2.97 -32.59 1.02
CA THR A 216 -2.01 -33.70 1.06
C THR A 216 -1.16 -33.72 -0.22
N ASP A 217 -1.78 -33.57 -1.39
CA ASP A 217 -1.08 -33.45 -2.68
C ASP A 217 -0.13 -32.24 -2.72
N PHE A 218 -0.47 -31.16 -2.01
CA PHE A 218 0.42 -30.01 -1.86
C PHE A 218 1.69 -30.38 -1.09
N PHE A 219 1.54 -31.03 0.07
CA PHE A 219 2.67 -31.49 0.88
C PHE A 219 3.56 -32.46 0.09
N ASP A 220 2.97 -33.48 -0.54
CA ASP A 220 3.68 -34.44 -1.37
C ASP A 220 4.46 -33.74 -2.49
N GLY A 221 3.79 -32.85 -3.23
CA GLY A 221 4.41 -32.10 -4.30
C GLY A 221 5.53 -31.18 -3.81
N LEU A 222 5.36 -30.53 -2.66
CA LEU A 222 6.39 -29.65 -2.08
C LEU A 222 7.62 -30.46 -1.62
N ILE A 223 7.40 -31.62 -1.02
CA ILE A 223 8.46 -32.53 -0.60
C ILE A 223 9.26 -33.02 -1.80
N ASP A 224 8.58 -33.42 -2.87
CA ASP A 224 9.21 -33.81 -4.14
C ASP A 224 10.07 -32.67 -4.73
N GLU A 225 9.55 -31.44 -4.74
CA GLU A 225 10.29 -30.26 -5.21
C GLU A 225 11.54 -30.00 -4.36
N ILE A 226 11.44 -30.10 -3.03
CA ILE A 226 12.59 -29.92 -2.12
C ILE A 226 13.62 -31.03 -2.32
N GLN A 227 13.19 -32.28 -2.49
CA GLN A 227 14.10 -33.40 -2.74
C GLN A 227 14.88 -33.22 -4.05
N LYS A 228 14.22 -32.74 -5.09
CA LYS A 228 14.82 -32.45 -6.42
C LYS A 228 15.68 -31.18 -6.41
N ASN A 229 15.46 -30.26 -5.48
CA ASN A 229 16.20 -29.01 -5.39
C ASN A 229 17.65 -29.25 -4.92
N THR A 230 18.59 -29.24 -5.86
CA THR A 230 20.03 -29.42 -5.60
C THR A 230 20.70 -28.20 -5.00
N ASP A 231 20.04 -27.04 -4.99
CA ASP A 231 20.58 -25.80 -4.41
C ASP A 231 20.48 -25.78 -2.89
N VAL A 232 19.62 -26.63 -2.29
CA VAL A 232 19.55 -26.82 -0.83
C VAL A 232 20.61 -27.81 -0.40
N ASN A 233 21.39 -27.47 0.64
CA ASN A 233 22.39 -28.39 1.16
C ASN A 233 21.75 -29.74 1.60
N PRO A 234 22.40 -30.90 1.40
CA PRO A 234 21.77 -32.21 1.59
C PRO A 234 21.18 -32.44 2.99
N LYS A 235 21.82 -31.88 4.02
CA LYS A 235 21.44 -32.04 5.43
C LYS A 235 20.15 -31.25 5.74
N LEU A 236 20.11 -29.99 5.34
CA LEU A 236 18.93 -29.13 5.46
C LEU A 236 17.77 -29.71 4.63
N ARG A 237 18.07 -30.16 3.41
CA ARG A 237 17.08 -30.80 2.53
C ARG A 237 16.39 -31.99 3.20
N SER A 238 17.14 -32.92 3.80
CA SER A 238 16.53 -34.04 4.53
C SER A 238 15.72 -33.57 5.74
N GLY A 239 16.25 -32.59 6.50
CA GLY A 239 15.54 -32.02 7.65
C GLY A 239 14.20 -31.36 7.29
N LEU A 240 14.16 -30.59 6.20
CA LEU A 240 12.93 -29.98 5.70
C LEU A 240 11.90 -31.03 5.26
N VAL A 241 12.34 -32.11 4.62
CA VAL A 241 11.47 -33.24 4.24
C VAL A 241 10.84 -33.88 5.49
N ASP A 242 11.65 -34.18 6.51
CA ASP A 242 11.16 -34.81 7.75
C ASP A 242 10.15 -33.91 8.48
N VAL A 243 10.44 -32.61 8.55
CA VAL A 243 9.56 -31.60 9.13
C VAL A 243 8.23 -31.50 8.39
N LEU A 244 8.27 -31.48 7.05
CA LEU A 244 7.07 -31.41 6.22
C LEU A 244 6.19 -32.67 6.35
N ARG A 245 6.79 -33.86 6.44
CA ARG A 245 6.03 -35.11 6.69
C ARG A 245 5.35 -35.10 8.05
N LYS A 246 6.01 -34.58 9.09
CA LYS A 246 5.40 -34.40 10.42
C LYS A 246 4.23 -33.41 10.37
N ALA A 247 4.41 -32.28 9.68
CA ALA A 247 3.35 -31.28 9.52
C ALA A 247 2.16 -31.82 8.72
N GLU A 248 2.40 -32.54 7.63
CA GLU A 248 1.38 -33.22 6.84
C GLU A 248 0.58 -34.21 7.70
N GLU A 249 1.24 -35.04 8.51
CA GLU A 249 0.56 -35.98 9.41
C GLU A 249 -0.42 -35.26 10.36
N ARG A 250 -0.04 -34.09 10.86
CA ARG A 250 -0.87 -33.25 11.75
C ARG A 250 -2.00 -32.59 10.98
N ALA A 251 -1.73 -32.03 9.80
CA ALA A 251 -2.76 -31.48 8.90
C ALA A 251 -3.77 -32.55 8.47
N ARG A 252 -3.34 -33.80 8.26
CA ARG A 252 -4.24 -34.91 7.95
C ARG A 252 -5.07 -35.34 9.16
N LYS A 253 -4.44 -35.43 10.34
CA LYS A 253 -5.13 -35.72 11.61
C LYS A 253 -6.11 -34.62 12.00
N HIS A 254 -5.90 -33.37 11.59
CA HIS A 254 -6.83 -32.26 11.77
C HIS A 254 -8.23 -32.57 11.24
N HIS A 255 -8.31 -33.14 10.03
CA HIS A 255 -9.59 -33.51 9.41
C HIS A 255 -10.28 -34.68 10.13
N LEU A 256 -9.66 -35.23 11.18
CA LEU A 256 -10.18 -36.29 12.05
C LEU A 256 -10.32 -35.84 13.54
N VAL A 257 -9.52 -34.87 14.00
CA VAL A 257 -9.44 -34.32 15.37
C VAL A 257 -9.15 -32.81 15.27
N ASN A 258 -10.09 -31.97 15.71
CA ASN A 258 -10.10 -30.51 15.51
C ASN A 258 -8.77 -29.79 15.89
N ILE A 259 -8.31 -28.86 15.03
CA ILE A 259 -7.29 -27.83 15.33
C ILE A 259 -8.04 -26.66 15.95
N GLU A 260 -7.64 -26.24 17.14
CA GLU A 260 -8.33 -25.17 17.88
C GLU A 260 -8.21 -23.83 17.16
N GLY A 261 -7.07 -23.56 16.52
CA GLY A 261 -6.86 -22.36 15.71
C GLY A 261 -7.81 -22.25 14.52
N ASP A 262 -8.11 -23.36 13.82
CA ASP A 262 -9.12 -23.37 12.75
C ASP A 262 -10.51 -23.08 13.33
N LEU A 263 -10.89 -23.72 14.44
CA LEU A 263 -12.18 -23.46 15.09
C LEU A 263 -12.35 -21.99 15.47
N ILE A 264 -11.29 -21.34 15.95
CA ILE A 264 -11.29 -19.91 16.28
C ILE A 264 -11.39 -19.05 15.02
N SER A 265 -10.55 -19.30 14.01
CA SER A 265 -10.56 -18.51 12.77
C SER A 265 -11.90 -18.65 12.03
N SER A 266 -12.39 -19.88 11.92
CA SER A 266 -13.72 -20.19 11.42
C SER A 266 -14.80 -19.53 12.28
N GLY A 267 -14.65 -19.53 13.61
CA GLY A 267 -15.59 -18.94 14.57
C GLY A 267 -15.65 -17.41 14.52
N GLU A 268 -14.54 -16.75 14.20
CA GLU A 268 -14.43 -15.30 13.99
C GLU A 268 -15.33 -14.83 12.84
N GLY A 269 -15.33 -15.59 11.74
CA GLY A 269 -16.15 -15.33 10.55
C GLY A 269 -17.56 -15.94 10.60
N ARG A 270 -17.90 -16.74 11.61
CA ARG A 270 -19.21 -17.39 11.72
C ARG A 270 -20.26 -16.40 12.18
N ILE A 271 -21.01 -15.91 11.21
CA ILE A 271 -22.40 -15.56 11.45
C ILE A 271 -23.11 -16.86 11.84
N GLU A 272 -23.94 -16.79 12.89
CA GLU A 272 -24.72 -17.94 13.32
C GLU A 272 -25.47 -18.51 12.12
N ARG A 273 -25.33 -19.82 11.92
CA ARG A 273 -25.86 -20.44 10.71
C ARG A 273 -27.38 -20.30 10.62
N SER A 274 -28.06 -20.31 11.76
CA SER A 274 -29.49 -20.00 11.87
C SER A 274 -29.82 -18.59 11.38
N ASP A 275 -28.93 -17.61 11.60
CA ASP A 275 -29.10 -16.25 11.08
C ASP A 275 -28.94 -16.23 9.56
N LEU A 276 -27.93 -16.91 9.01
CA LEU A 276 -27.78 -17.03 7.55
C LEU A 276 -28.99 -17.75 6.94
N GLU A 277 -29.45 -18.85 7.52
CA GLU A 277 -30.64 -19.58 7.07
C GLU A 277 -31.89 -18.68 7.04
N GLN A 278 -32.09 -17.87 8.09
CA GLN A 278 -33.18 -16.90 8.14
C GLN A 278 -33.03 -15.82 7.05
N LEU A 279 -31.82 -15.30 6.87
CA LEU A 279 -31.53 -14.27 5.87
C LEU A 279 -31.75 -14.77 4.45
N TYR A 280 -31.20 -15.94 4.10
CA TYR A 280 -31.41 -16.59 2.81
C TYR A 280 -32.88 -16.96 2.57
N SER A 281 -33.63 -17.35 3.62
CA SER A 281 -35.07 -17.62 3.51
C SER A 281 -35.92 -16.36 3.33
N SER A 282 -35.42 -15.22 3.80
CA SER A 282 -36.09 -13.92 3.69
C SER A 282 -35.89 -13.21 2.34
N ILE A 283 -35.11 -13.80 1.43
CA ILE A 283 -34.78 -13.22 0.13
C ILE A 283 -35.28 -14.16 -0.96
N GLN A 284 -36.15 -13.64 -1.83
CA GLN A 284 -36.69 -14.39 -2.96
C GLN A 284 -35.56 -14.86 -3.89
N ASP A 285 -35.65 -16.07 -4.42
CA ASP A 285 -34.69 -16.72 -5.33
C ASP A 285 -33.33 -17.17 -4.74
N CYS A 286 -33.09 -16.97 -3.44
CA CYS A 286 -31.84 -17.40 -2.79
C CYS A 286 -31.88 -18.80 -2.15
N SER A 287 -32.96 -19.56 -2.36
CA SER A 287 -33.12 -20.91 -1.82
C SER A 287 -32.01 -21.90 -2.19
N PRO A 288 -31.37 -21.87 -3.38
CA PRO A 288 -30.28 -22.80 -3.69
C PRO A 288 -29.07 -22.67 -2.75
N PHE A 289 -28.73 -21.43 -2.37
CA PHE A 289 -27.59 -21.15 -1.49
C PHE A 289 -27.90 -21.39 -0.01
N ARG A 290 -29.19 -21.53 0.35
CA ARG A 290 -29.58 -22.01 1.67
C ARG A 290 -29.28 -23.49 1.81
N GLU A 291 -29.58 -24.28 0.79
CA GLU A 291 -29.38 -25.74 0.82
C GLU A 291 -27.90 -26.13 0.97
N THR A 292 -26.98 -25.31 0.45
CA THR A 292 -25.53 -25.52 0.61
C THR A 292 -25.04 -25.34 2.04
N LEU A 293 -25.73 -24.56 2.88
CA LEU A 293 -25.38 -24.37 4.29
C LEU A 293 -25.43 -25.71 5.06
N HIS A 294 -26.32 -26.63 4.66
CA HIS A 294 -26.53 -27.93 5.29
C HIS A 294 -25.71 -29.07 4.71
N LYS A 295 -24.94 -28.81 3.67
CA LYS A 295 -24.16 -29.82 2.97
C LYS A 295 -22.72 -29.82 3.45
N LYS A 296 -22.10 -31.00 3.41
CA LYS A 296 -20.64 -31.11 3.44
C LYS A 296 -20.05 -30.43 2.20
N ALA A 297 -18.76 -30.10 2.23
CA ALA A 297 -18.11 -29.38 1.12
C ALA A 297 -18.29 -30.10 -0.23
N SER A 298 -18.05 -31.41 -0.29
CA SER A 298 -18.24 -32.22 -1.49
C SER A 298 -19.71 -32.27 -1.96
N GLU A 299 -20.64 -32.47 -1.03
CA GLU A 299 -22.08 -32.48 -1.34
C GLU A 299 -22.57 -31.12 -1.85
N ALA A 300 -22.03 -30.02 -1.32
CA ALA A 300 -22.34 -28.67 -1.75
C ALA A 300 -21.79 -28.39 -3.16
N GLU A 301 -20.58 -28.87 -3.44
CA GLU A 301 -19.95 -28.80 -4.76
C GLU A 301 -20.79 -29.54 -5.81
N ASP A 302 -21.13 -30.81 -5.56
CA ASP A 302 -21.95 -31.62 -6.46
C ASP A 302 -23.30 -30.96 -6.72
N TYR A 303 -23.96 -30.50 -5.65
CA TYR A 303 -25.25 -29.83 -5.73
C TYR A 303 -25.21 -28.56 -6.58
N ILE A 304 -24.21 -27.69 -6.37
CA ILE A 304 -24.08 -26.43 -7.12
C ILE A 304 -23.68 -26.69 -8.57
N ASN A 305 -22.80 -27.66 -8.83
CA ASN A 305 -22.41 -28.04 -10.19
C ASN A 305 -23.61 -28.60 -10.98
N GLU A 306 -24.49 -29.38 -10.34
CA GLU A 306 -25.73 -29.83 -10.97
C GLU A 306 -26.70 -28.69 -11.26
N LEU A 307 -26.82 -27.73 -10.35
CA LEU A 307 -27.67 -26.56 -10.54
C LEU A 307 -27.13 -25.63 -11.63
N GLU A 308 -25.82 -25.40 -11.69
CA GLU A 308 -25.17 -24.56 -12.71
C GLU A 308 -25.43 -25.11 -14.13
N LYS A 309 -25.51 -26.44 -14.29
CA LYS A 309 -25.91 -27.10 -15.55
C LYS A 309 -27.37 -26.83 -15.92
N LYS A 310 -28.25 -26.59 -14.94
CA LYS A 310 -29.70 -26.43 -15.11
C LYS A 310 -30.12 -24.95 -15.19
N ASP A 311 -29.44 -24.05 -14.48
CA ASP A 311 -29.76 -22.63 -14.37
C ASP A 311 -28.57 -21.75 -14.80
N LYS A 312 -28.65 -21.20 -16.02
CA LYS A 312 -27.63 -20.31 -16.59
C LYS A 312 -27.49 -18.97 -15.84
N PHE A 313 -28.47 -18.58 -15.03
CA PHE A 313 -28.46 -17.34 -14.25
C PHE A 313 -28.03 -17.52 -12.80
N LEU A 314 -27.69 -18.76 -12.39
CA LEU A 314 -27.34 -19.07 -11.00
C LEU A 314 -26.19 -18.21 -10.47
N LYS A 315 -25.23 -17.85 -11.32
CA LYS A 315 -24.11 -16.96 -10.96
C LYS A 315 -24.59 -15.54 -10.62
N ASN A 316 -25.52 -14.98 -11.39
CA ASN A 316 -26.08 -13.65 -11.12
C ASN A 316 -26.94 -13.68 -9.85
N LYS A 317 -27.68 -14.78 -9.63
CA LYS A 317 -28.41 -15.00 -8.38
C LYS A 317 -27.45 -15.06 -7.19
N TYR A 318 -26.33 -15.76 -7.32
CA TYR A 318 -25.32 -15.85 -6.25
C TYR A 318 -24.79 -14.47 -5.83
N GLU A 319 -24.46 -13.62 -6.80
CA GLU A 319 -23.98 -12.26 -6.54
C GLU A 319 -25.04 -11.40 -5.84
N GLU A 320 -26.28 -11.39 -6.36
CA GLU A 320 -27.35 -10.59 -5.78
C GLU A 320 -27.78 -11.08 -4.39
N CYS A 321 -27.82 -12.40 -4.18
CA CYS A 321 -28.07 -12.99 -2.88
C CYS A 321 -26.97 -12.64 -1.86
N SER A 322 -25.70 -12.77 -2.25
CA SER A 322 -24.57 -12.44 -1.38
C SER A 322 -24.62 -10.98 -0.95
N LYS A 323 -24.91 -10.07 -1.90
CA LYS A 323 -25.08 -8.64 -1.65
C LYS A 323 -26.22 -8.32 -0.68
N GLN A 324 -27.39 -8.92 -0.89
CA GLN A 324 -28.54 -8.69 -0.02
C GLN A 324 -28.32 -9.25 1.39
N VAL A 325 -27.72 -10.44 1.50
CA VAL A 325 -27.37 -11.04 2.80
C VAL A 325 -26.35 -10.17 3.53
N TYR A 326 -25.26 -9.79 2.86
CA TYR A 326 -24.24 -8.92 3.44
C TYR A 326 -24.83 -7.61 3.97
N LYS A 327 -25.68 -6.95 3.17
CA LYS A 327 -26.33 -5.70 3.59
C LYS A 327 -27.17 -5.87 4.87
N LYS A 328 -27.96 -6.94 4.96
CA LYS A 328 -28.78 -7.23 6.15
C LYS A 328 -27.92 -7.52 7.37
N LEU A 329 -26.77 -8.18 7.20
CA LEU A 329 -25.81 -8.44 8.27
C LEU A 329 -25.21 -7.14 8.81
N GLN A 330 -24.81 -6.25 7.90
CA GLN A 330 -24.28 -4.94 8.25
C GLN A 330 -25.30 -4.08 9.01
N GLU A 331 -26.58 -4.13 8.62
CA GLU A 331 -27.68 -3.45 9.33
C GLU A 331 -27.85 -4.00 10.77
N ARG A 332 -27.81 -5.32 10.96
CA ARG A 332 -27.91 -5.97 12.28
C ARG A 332 -26.72 -5.66 13.20
N GLN A 333 -25.52 -5.62 12.66
CA GLN A 333 -24.32 -5.31 13.45
C GLN A 333 -24.34 -3.87 13.97
N ARG A 334 -24.89 -2.92 13.18
CA ARG A 334 -25.07 -1.53 13.63
C ARG A 334 -26.00 -1.40 14.84
N SER A 335 -26.97 -2.31 14.99
CA SER A 335 -27.93 -2.32 16.11
C SER A 335 -27.42 -3.05 17.37
N ASN A 336 -26.53 -4.04 17.25
CA ASN A 336 -25.97 -4.80 18.38
C ASN A 336 -24.57 -4.27 18.75
N ARG A 337 -24.49 -3.22 19.58
CA ARG A 337 -23.20 -2.61 19.99
C ARG A 337 -22.63 -3.11 21.34
N GLN A 338 -23.32 -3.98 22.06
CA GLN A 338 -22.88 -4.47 23.38
C GLN A 338 -22.57 -5.97 23.38
N ASP A 339 -21.32 -6.33 23.08
CA ASP A 339 -20.66 -7.47 23.71
C ASP A 339 -19.84 -6.95 24.90
N ASP A 340 -20.34 -7.12 26.12
CA ASP A 340 -19.59 -6.78 27.32
C ASP A 340 -18.61 -7.92 27.63
N ILE A 341 -17.32 -7.61 27.74
CA ILE A 341 -16.34 -8.54 28.29
C ILE A 341 -16.74 -8.76 29.74
N ASN A 342 -17.03 -10.01 30.12
CA ASN A 342 -17.21 -10.32 31.53
C ASN A 342 -15.82 -10.30 32.18
N PRO A 343 -15.58 -9.48 33.23
CA PRO A 343 -14.27 -9.37 33.89
C PRO A 343 -13.68 -10.71 34.37
N SER A 344 -14.50 -11.76 34.49
CA SER A 344 -14.08 -13.11 34.86
C SER A 344 -13.56 -13.99 33.71
N GLN A 345 -13.57 -13.53 32.46
CA GLN A 345 -13.11 -14.33 31.32
C GLN A 345 -11.58 -14.44 31.29
N ASN A 346 -11.06 -15.66 31.12
CA ASN A 346 -9.63 -15.88 30.93
C ASN A 346 -9.19 -15.29 29.58
N VAL A 347 -8.12 -14.50 29.57
CA VAL A 347 -7.55 -13.89 28.36
C VAL A 347 -6.32 -14.67 27.94
N ILE A 348 -6.35 -15.22 26.73
CA ILE A 348 -5.27 -16.03 26.16
C ILE A 348 -4.30 -15.15 25.35
N ALA A 349 -4.84 -14.18 24.61
CA ALA A 349 -4.05 -13.27 23.79
C ALA A 349 -4.65 -11.86 23.76
N ASP A 350 -3.78 -10.86 23.66
CA ASP A 350 -4.12 -9.46 23.46
C ASP A 350 -3.79 -9.02 22.03
N LEU A 351 -4.64 -8.15 21.47
CA LEU A 351 -4.35 -7.37 20.27
C LEU A 351 -3.74 -6.04 20.72
N ASN A 352 -2.54 -5.72 20.22
CA ASN A 352 -1.83 -4.50 20.53
C ASN A 352 -1.73 -3.61 19.29
N MET A 353 -2.14 -2.36 19.45
CA MET A 353 -1.97 -1.29 18.47
C MET A 353 -0.75 -0.47 18.81
N PHE A 354 0.19 -0.38 17.87
CA PHE A 354 1.31 0.56 17.92
C PHE A 354 1.03 1.67 16.93
N ASN A 355 1.04 2.92 17.37
CA ASN A 355 0.77 4.05 16.48
C ASN A 355 1.83 5.15 16.64
N PHE A 356 2.18 5.77 15.52
CA PHE A 356 3.14 6.85 15.42
C PHE A 356 2.42 8.20 15.46
N PRO A 357 2.57 9.00 16.53
CA PRO A 357 1.90 10.29 16.60
C PRO A 357 2.50 11.28 15.60
N GLY A 358 1.65 11.86 14.74
CA GLY A 358 2.06 12.95 13.85
C GLY A 358 3.04 12.56 12.75
N VAL A 359 2.78 11.45 12.04
CA VAL A 359 3.58 10.93 10.91
C VAL A 359 3.99 12.03 9.93
N GLN A 360 3.03 12.78 9.39
CA GLN A 360 3.30 13.82 8.40
C GLN A 360 4.16 14.95 8.98
N SER A 361 3.88 15.38 10.22
CA SER A 361 4.67 16.41 10.90
C SER A 361 6.11 15.96 11.14
N PHE A 362 6.33 14.68 11.44
CA PHE A 362 7.67 14.12 11.59
C PHE A 362 8.43 14.06 10.27
N ILE A 363 7.82 13.57 9.18
CA ILE A 363 8.46 13.47 7.87
C ILE A 363 8.78 14.86 7.29
N LYS A 364 7.83 15.82 7.38
CA LYS A 364 8.02 17.20 6.91
C LYS A 364 9.07 17.98 7.70
N PHE A 365 9.55 17.44 8.82
CA PHE A 365 10.59 18.08 9.63
C PHE A 365 11.96 18.13 8.96
N PHE A 366 12.18 17.33 7.90
CA PHE A 366 13.45 17.21 7.18
C PHE A 366 13.38 17.92 5.83
N SER A 367 14.42 18.70 5.50
CA SER A 367 14.49 19.49 4.26
C SER A 367 15.23 18.79 3.12
N ASP A 368 16.12 17.84 3.44
CA ASP A 368 16.85 17.03 2.45
C ASP A 368 15.99 15.82 2.07
N LEU A 369 15.82 15.57 0.77
CA LEU A 369 15.02 14.45 0.25
C LEU A 369 15.50 13.10 0.79
N ARG A 370 16.83 12.94 0.93
CA ARG A 370 17.44 11.70 1.42
C ARG A 370 17.01 11.43 2.86
N ASP A 371 17.07 12.46 3.70
CA ASP A 371 16.68 12.40 5.10
C ASP A 371 15.17 12.20 5.25
N MET A 372 14.36 12.89 4.44
CA MET A 372 12.90 12.74 4.43
C MET A 372 12.47 11.32 4.04
N SER A 373 13.08 10.73 3.00
CA SER A 373 12.80 9.36 2.58
C SER A 373 13.20 8.33 3.66
N ALA A 374 14.31 8.57 4.36
CA ALA A 374 14.73 7.74 5.50
C ALA A 374 13.79 7.89 6.71
N ALA A 375 13.33 9.12 7.01
CA ALA A 375 12.36 9.39 8.05
C ALA A 375 11.03 8.66 7.79
N SER A 376 10.56 8.66 6.54
CA SER A 376 9.39 7.88 6.10
C SER A 376 9.57 6.38 6.39
N THR A 377 10.70 5.81 6.01
CA THR A 377 11.04 4.40 6.29
C THR A 377 11.08 4.12 7.81
N LEU A 378 11.58 5.08 8.60
CA LEU A 378 11.67 4.96 10.05
C LEU A 378 10.32 5.00 10.75
N VAL A 379 9.34 5.73 10.23
CA VAL A 379 7.96 5.70 10.76
C VAL A 379 7.43 4.28 10.72
N ASP A 380 7.49 3.62 9.56
CA ASP A 380 7.04 2.24 9.39
C ASP A 380 7.80 1.29 10.33
N MET A 381 9.13 1.39 10.37
CA MET A 381 9.96 0.57 11.26
C MET A 381 9.63 0.79 12.73
N SER A 382 9.30 2.02 13.13
CA SER A 382 9.00 2.37 14.52
C SER A 382 7.72 1.73 15.02
N VAL A 383 6.74 1.50 14.16
CA VAL A 383 5.47 0.87 14.56
C VAL A 383 5.40 -0.62 14.24
N THR A 384 6.36 -1.18 13.51
CA THR A 384 6.36 -2.59 13.11
C THR A 384 7.61 -3.33 13.57
N THR A 385 8.74 -3.17 12.88
CA THR A 385 9.98 -3.90 13.12
C THR A 385 10.47 -3.70 14.55
N ILE A 386 10.47 -2.46 15.05
CA ILE A 386 10.94 -2.16 16.41
C ILE A 386 10.05 -2.85 17.47
N PRO A 387 8.72 -2.65 17.51
CA PRO A 387 7.83 -3.36 18.41
C PRO A 387 7.91 -4.88 18.28
N PHE A 388 8.01 -5.40 17.05
CA PHE A 388 8.08 -6.83 16.79
C PHE A 388 9.35 -7.44 17.42
N VAL A 389 10.53 -6.84 17.19
CA VAL A 389 11.79 -7.30 17.78
C VAL A 389 11.76 -7.18 19.31
N VAL A 390 11.22 -6.08 19.83
CA VAL A 390 11.09 -5.86 21.29
C VAL A 390 10.21 -6.94 21.91
N ILE A 391 9.01 -7.18 21.37
CA ILE A 391 8.10 -8.22 21.86
C ILE A 391 8.73 -9.61 21.73
N ASP A 392 9.38 -9.89 20.60
CA ASP A 392 10.04 -11.18 20.39
C ASP A 392 11.10 -11.44 21.48
N SER A 393 11.86 -10.42 21.88
CA SER A 393 12.85 -10.51 22.96
C SER A 393 12.27 -10.84 24.34
N MET A 394 10.96 -10.65 24.53
CA MET A 394 10.27 -10.88 25.81
C MET A 394 9.84 -12.34 26.01
N TYR A 395 9.91 -13.18 24.97
CA TYR A 395 9.62 -14.61 25.09
C TYR A 395 10.91 -15.42 25.26
N ASP A 396 10.99 -16.32 26.24
CA ASP A 396 12.21 -17.13 26.46
C ASP A 396 12.23 -18.43 25.65
N LYS A 397 11.06 -19.08 25.48
CA LYS A 397 10.96 -20.46 24.97
C LYS A 397 10.47 -20.59 23.52
N THR A 398 10.07 -19.48 22.90
CA THR A 398 9.54 -19.44 21.53
C THR A 398 9.91 -18.13 20.87
N TYR A 399 9.83 -18.05 19.55
CA TYR A 399 9.80 -16.78 18.83
C TYR A 399 8.36 -16.26 18.68
N LEU A 400 8.22 -14.94 18.54
CA LEU A 400 7.01 -14.27 18.09
C LEU A 400 6.81 -14.61 16.59
N PRO A 401 5.73 -15.31 16.21
CA PRO A 401 5.51 -15.73 14.84
C PRO A 401 5.24 -14.52 13.95
N LEU A 402 5.63 -14.57 12.68
CA LEU A 402 5.28 -13.49 11.75
C LEU A 402 3.75 -13.34 11.61
N ASP A 403 3.00 -14.43 11.75
CA ASP A 403 1.52 -14.44 11.74
C ASP A 403 0.90 -13.57 12.84
N SER A 404 1.65 -13.22 13.90
CA SER A 404 1.17 -12.29 14.93
C SER A 404 1.05 -10.84 14.45
N LEU A 405 1.78 -10.45 13.40
CA LEU A 405 1.66 -9.14 12.77
C LEU A 405 0.50 -9.17 11.77
N LEU A 406 -0.66 -8.70 12.21
CA LEU A 406 -1.90 -8.82 11.44
C LEU A 406 -2.14 -7.65 10.50
N VAL A 407 -1.72 -6.45 10.88
CA VAL A 407 -1.88 -5.22 10.09
C VAL A 407 -0.65 -4.35 10.25
N SER A 408 -0.23 -3.72 9.16
CA SER A 408 0.80 -2.68 9.15
C SER A 408 0.55 -1.73 8.00
N SER A 409 0.10 -0.52 8.29
CA SER A 409 -0.12 0.52 7.28
C SER A 409 -0.25 1.89 7.94
N GLY A 410 0.06 2.96 7.21
CA GLY A 410 -0.28 4.34 7.59
C GLY A 410 0.24 4.77 8.97
N GLY A 411 1.44 4.33 9.37
CA GLY A 411 2.01 4.69 10.67
C GLY A 411 1.38 4.00 11.88
N HIS A 412 0.66 2.88 11.70
CA HIS A 412 0.28 1.99 12.79
C HIS A 412 0.41 0.51 12.44
N SER A 413 0.40 -0.35 13.46
CA SER A 413 0.38 -1.80 13.29
C SER A 413 -0.46 -2.50 14.35
N PHE A 414 -0.90 -3.72 14.04
CA PHE A 414 -1.53 -4.64 14.98
C PHE A 414 -0.67 -5.89 15.19
N ILE A 415 -0.22 -6.11 16.43
CA ILE A 415 0.56 -7.28 16.82
C ILE A 415 -0.18 -8.03 17.94
N VAL A 416 -0.39 -9.33 17.74
CA VAL A 416 -0.96 -10.21 18.76
C VAL A 416 0.13 -10.71 19.71
N THR A 417 -0.12 -10.59 21.01
CA THR A 417 0.73 -11.15 22.06
C THR A 417 -0.03 -12.19 22.85
N ARG A 418 0.61 -13.32 23.15
CA ARG A 418 0.04 -14.33 24.04
C ARG A 418 0.35 -14.01 25.51
N ARG A 419 -0.57 -14.33 26.42
CA ARG A 419 -0.42 -14.13 27.88
C ARG A 419 0.16 -15.36 28.58
N ASP A 420 1.22 -15.94 28.02
CA ASP A 420 1.90 -17.10 28.62
C ASP A 420 2.87 -16.70 29.76
N SER A 421 3.25 -15.43 29.82
CA SER A 421 4.06 -14.86 30.91
C SER A 421 3.41 -13.60 31.46
N SER A 422 3.57 -13.34 32.76
CA SER A 422 3.19 -12.05 33.39
C SER A 422 3.90 -10.83 32.78
N ASN A 423 4.86 -11.07 31.88
CA ASN A 423 5.82 -10.10 31.39
C ASN A 423 5.43 -9.48 30.05
N VAL A 424 4.41 -9.97 29.33
CA VAL A 424 3.98 -9.37 28.04
C VAL A 424 2.59 -8.73 28.22
N ASN A 425 2.59 -7.45 28.60
CA ASN A 425 1.40 -6.62 28.71
C ASN A 425 1.70 -5.18 28.27
N GLU A 426 0.65 -4.37 28.06
CA GLU A 426 0.74 -2.99 27.57
C GLU A 426 1.83 -2.16 28.27
N SER A 427 1.83 -2.12 29.62
CA SER A 427 2.77 -1.31 30.39
C SER A 427 4.21 -1.80 30.26
N ARG A 428 4.41 -3.11 30.22
CA ARG A 428 5.75 -3.70 30.07
C ARG A 428 6.29 -3.50 28.66
N ILE A 429 5.45 -3.58 27.64
CA ILE A 429 5.81 -3.24 26.25
C ILE A 429 6.23 -1.77 26.15
N GLU A 430 5.45 -0.85 26.74
CA GLU A 430 5.81 0.57 26.80
C GLU A 430 7.16 0.80 27.52
N GLU A 431 7.45 0.05 28.60
CA GLU A 431 8.72 0.13 29.31
C GLU A 431 9.91 -0.33 28.45
N GLU A 432 9.79 -1.46 27.76
CA GLU A 432 10.86 -1.97 26.90
C GLU A 432 11.10 -1.08 25.68
N LEU A 433 10.04 -0.50 25.09
CA LEU A 433 10.17 0.47 24.00
C LEU A 433 10.92 1.74 24.43
N ARG A 434 10.76 2.20 25.68
CA ARG A 434 11.52 3.36 26.21
C ARG A 434 13.03 3.10 26.31
N LYS A 435 13.47 1.84 26.32
CA LYS A 435 14.90 1.46 26.34
C LYS A 435 15.53 1.48 24.95
N VAL A 436 14.73 1.60 23.88
CA VAL A 436 15.23 1.64 22.50
C VAL A 436 15.89 2.99 22.23
N THR A 437 17.22 3.00 22.18
CA THR A 437 18.05 4.20 21.93
C THR A 437 17.62 4.95 20.67
N LEU A 438 17.25 4.24 19.61
CA LEU A 438 16.80 4.84 18.35
C LEU A 438 15.54 5.70 18.54
N LEU A 439 14.52 5.21 19.24
CA LEU A 439 13.29 5.98 19.48
C LEU A 439 13.55 7.22 20.34
N HIS A 440 14.41 7.08 21.36
CA HIS A 440 14.86 8.20 22.18
C HIS A 440 15.60 9.26 21.36
N ASP A 441 16.52 8.85 20.48
CA ASP A 441 17.31 9.79 19.67
C ASP A 441 16.50 10.47 18.57
N LEU A 442 15.47 9.79 18.06
CA LEU A 442 14.45 10.37 17.18
C LEU A 442 13.47 11.26 17.93
N ASP A 443 13.50 11.27 19.27
CA ASP A 443 12.54 11.96 20.12
C ASP A 443 11.09 11.58 19.73
N VAL A 444 10.84 10.27 19.70
CA VAL A 444 9.56 9.65 19.34
C VAL A 444 9.07 8.84 20.54
N SER A 445 7.81 9.06 20.92
CA SER A 445 7.08 8.22 21.87
C SER A 445 5.87 7.62 21.17
N LEU A 446 5.89 6.30 21.00
CA LEU A 446 4.79 5.57 20.37
C LEU A 446 3.62 5.46 21.35
N THR A 447 2.39 5.47 20.83
CA THR A 447 1.26 4.99 21.60
C THR A 447 1.15 3.49 21.46
N VAL A 448 0.93 2.82 22.59
CA VAL A 448 0.65 1.39 22.65
C VAL A 448 -0.73 1.25 23.27
N SER A 449 -1.68 0.63 22.58
CA SER A 449 -2.99 0.33 23.14
C SER A 449 -3.26 -1.16 23.05
N SER A 450 -3.75 -1.78 24.11
CA SER A 450 -4.00 -3.22 24.16
C SER A 450 -5.47 -3.52 24.48
N THR A 451 -6.00 -4.58 23.88
CA THR A 451 -7.31 -5.13 24.22
C THR A 451 -7.29 -6.66 24.11
N PRO A 452 -8.02 -7.41 24.96
CA PRO A 452 -8.15 -8.85 24.79
C PRO A 452 -8.64 -9.19 23.38
N LEU A 453 -8.07 -10.23 22.77
CA LEU A 453 -8.44 -10.73 21.46
C LEU A 453 -9.00 -12.15 21.53
N ILE A 454 -8.25 -13.07 22.16
CA ILE A 454 -8.67 -14.47 22.35
C ILE A 454 -8.96 -14.69 23.82
N ILE A 455 -10.14 -15.21 24.12
CA ILE A 455 -10.67 -15.40 25.47
C ILE A 455 -11.25 -16.81 25.63
N GLY A 456 -11.36 -17.27 26.88
CA GLY A 456 -12.00 -18.53 27.26
C GLY A 456 -11.05 -19.60 27.78
N ASN A 457 -11.63 -20.71 28.27
CA ASN A 457 -10.94 -21.91 28.78
C ASN A 457 -11.47 -23.16 28.07
N ASN A 458 -11.55 -23.10 26.74
CA ASN A 458 -12.22 -24.08 25.86
C ASN A 458 -13.79 -24.12 26.02
N PRO A 459 -14.57 -23.77 24.99
CA PRO A 459 -14.11 -23.29 23.68
C PRO A 459 -13.47 -21.92 23.78
N TYR A 460 -12.39 -21.74 23.04
CA TYR A 460 -11.76 -20.44 22.86
C TYR A 460 -12.57 -19.62 21.85
N ARG A 461 -12.63 -18.30 22.05
CA ARG A 461 -13.30 -17.39 21.13
C ARG A 461 -12.42 -16.20 20.83
N MET A 462 -12.35 -15.83 19.55
CA MET A 462 -11.77 -14.58 19.10
C MET A 462 -12.84 -13.49 19.09
N ARG A 463 -12.48 -12.31 19.57
CA ARG A 463 -13.32 -11.10 19.48
C ARG A 463 -13.23 -10.56 18.07
N GLY A 464 -14.37 -10.23 17.47
CA GLY A 464 -14.44 -9.68 16.11
C GLY A 464 -14.04 -8.19 16.04
N TYR A 465 -14.55 -7.48 15.02
CA TYR A 465 -14.19 -6.08 14.71
C TYR A 465 -14.28 -5.09 15.89
N LYS A 466 -15.12 -5.36 16.90
CA LYS A 466 -15.22 -4.53 18.12
C LYS A 466 -13.88 -4.34 18.82
N ALA A 467 -13.00 -5.35 18.83
CA ALA A 467 -11.65 -5.21 19.41
C ALA A 467 -10.83 -4.11 18.70
N VAL A 468 -10.95 -4.00 17.38
CA VAL A 468 -10.31 -2.94 16.58
C VAL A 468 -10.87 -1.57 16.93
N SER A 469 -12.19 -1.44 16.99
CA SER A 469 -12.85 -0.17 17.34
C SER A 469 -12.47 0.31 18.75
N GLU A 470 -12.39 -0.60 19.72
CA GLU A 470 -11.91 -0.30 21.08
C GLU A 470 -10.46 0.21 21.09
N LEU A 471 -9.58 -0.39 20.26
CA LEU A 471 -8.19 0.04 20.16
C LEU A 471 -8.07 1.46 19.60
N PHE A 472 -8.77 1.78 18.51
CA PHE A 472 -8.80 3.15 17.98
C PHE A 472 -9.37 4.15 18.99
N GLY A 473 -10.40 3.77 19.77
CA GLY A 473 -10.94 4.60 20.84
C GLY A 473 -9.92 4.86 21.96
N LYS A 474 -9.22 3.81 22.43
CA LYS A 474 -8.15 3.92 23.44
C LYS A 474 -6.97 4.75 22.92
N ASP A 475 -6.55 4.49 21.70
CA ASP A 475 -5.43 5.18 21.05
C ASP A 475 -5.73 6.67 20.87
N GLY A 476 -6.94 7.03 20.43
CA GLY A 476 -7.35 8.43 20.34
C GLY A 476 -7.27 9.17 21.68
N VAL A 477 -7.70 8.53 22.78
CA VAL A 477 -7.57 9.11 24.13
C VAL A 477 -6.12 9.21 24.56
N LYS A 478 -5.29 8.19 24.27
CA LYS A 478 -3.85 8.23 24.57
C LYS A 478 -3.14 9.31 23.76
N GLY A 479 -3.47 9.47 22.48
CA GLY A 479 -2.95 10.51 21.58
C GLY A 479 -3.16 11.92 22.13
N LEU A 480 -4.33 12.19 22.72
CA LEU A 480 -4.61 13.46 23.40
C LEU A 480 -3.78 13.67 24.69
N LYS A 481 -3.34 12.57 25.33
CA LYS A 481 -2.54 12.57 26.56
C LYS A 481 -1.04 12.54 26.30
N ILE A 482 -0.60 12.37 25.05
CA ILE A 482 0.81 12.56 24.71
C ILE A 482 1.08 14.04 24.93
N SER A 483 1.57 14.34 26.14
CA SER A 483 2.18 15.63 26.41
C SER A 483 3.18 15.86 25.29
N PRO A 484 3.30 17.08 24.74
CA PRO A 484 4.48 17.47 23.98
C PRO A 484 5.70 17.39 24.91
N SER A 485 6.14 16.18 25.25
CA SER A 485 7.19 15.90 26.22
C SER A 485 8.57 16.30 25.70
N SER A 486 8.63 16.91 24.52
CA SER A 486 9.86 17.36 23.86
C SER A 486 9.89 18.82 23.44
N PHE A 487 8.79 19.59 23.57
CA PHE A 487 8.89 21.05 23.59
C PHE A 487 9.39 21.53 24.96
N LYS A 488 10.52 21.00 25.44
CA LYS A 488 11.36 21.81 26.32
C LYS A 488 11.75 23.02 25.47
N ILE A 489 11.39 24.22 25.90
CA ILE A 489 11.96 25.44 25.32
C ILE A 489 13.47 25.33 25.56
N VAL A 490 14.24 24.92 24.54
CA VAL A 490 15.61 24.45 24.80
C VAL A 490 16.62 25.59 24.91
N SER A 491 16.35 26.85 24.51
CA SER A 491 17.20 27.95 25.01
C SER A 491 16.77 29.39 24.68
N PRO A 492 17.24 30.36 25.49
CA PRO A 492 17.12 31.81 25.26
C PRO A 492 18.09 32.39 24.20
N GLY A 493 18.45 31.64 23.14
CA GLY A 493 19.29 32.13 22.03
C GLY A 493 20.82 31.99 22.15
N LEU A 494 21.37 31.14 23.03
CA LEU A 494 22.83 30.97 23.21
C LEU A 494 23.46 29.75 22.50
N HIS A 495 22.67 28.98 21.75
CA HIS A 495 23.16 27.79 21.03
C HIS A 495 23.14 27.99 19.51
N ALA A 496 24.00 27.27 18.81
CA ALA A 496 23.83 27.10 17.37
C ALA A 496 22.58 26.25 17.09
N VAL A 497 21.69 26.73 16.25
CA VAL A 497 20.48 26.02 15.82
C VAL A 497 20.84 24.97 14.76
N CYS A 498 20.09 23.86 14.73
CA CYS A 498 20.19 22.84 13.69
C CYS A 498 19.92 23.44 12.31
N GLU A 499 20.82 23.21 11.36
CA GLU A 499 20.74 23.72 9.99
C GLU A 499 19.82 22.88 9.08
N SER A 500 19.35 21.72 9.54
CA SER A 500 18.36 20.89 8.83
C SER A 500 16.93 21.26 9.23
N CYS A 501 16.61 21.27 10.53
CA CYS A 501 15.25 21.54 10.99
C CYS A 501 14.98 22.99 11.42
N GLY A 502 16.01 23.79 11.71
CA GLY A 502 15.84 25.18 12.18
C GLY A 502 15.22 25.35 13.56
N VAL A 503 14.97 24.27 14.32
CA VAL A 503 14.22 24.32 15.60
C VAL A 503 15.08 23.95 16.81
N TYR A 504 15.82 22.84 16.75
CA TYR A 504 16.52 22.29 17.92
C TYR A 504 17.99 22.71 17.99
N PRO A 505 18.62 22.71 19.19
CA PRO A 505 20.05 22.94 19.31
C PRO A 505 20.87 21.90 18.54
N ALA A 506 21.88 22.38 17.82
CA ALA A 506 22.85 21.52 17.17
C ALA A 506 23.77 20.86 18.21
N VAL A 507 24.02 19.57 18.04
CA VAL A 507 24.88 18.76 18.92
C VAL A 507 26.17 18.33 18.25
N LYS A 508 26.20 18.25 16.91
CA LYS A 508 27.36 17.81 16.13
C LYS A 508 27.30 18.35 14.70
N LYS A 509 28.43 18.40 14.01
CA LYS A 509 28.48 18.55 12.55
C LYS A 509 28.38 17.19 11.87
N ASP A 510 27.67 17.12 10.75
CA ASP A 510 27.68 15.96 9.85
C ASP A 510 28.95 15.92 8.97
N ASP A 511 29.01 14.94 8.07
CA ASP A 511 30.07 14.78 7.08
C ASP A 511 30.12 15.89 6.02
N ARG A 512 29.02 16.63 5.82
CA ARG A 512 28.92 17.81 4.94
C ARG A 512 29.22 19.12 5.68
N GLY A 513 29.57 19.05 6.97
CA GLY A 513 29.86 20.20 7.82
C GLY A 513 28.64 20.93 8.39
N LYS A 514 27.42 20.45 8.10
CA LYS A 514 26.15 21.00 8.63
C LYS A 514 26.00 20.68 10.11
N ARG A 515 25.63 21.67 10.91
CA ARG A 515 25.34 21.55 12.33
C ARG A 515 23.96 20.95 12.54
N LEU A 516 23.88 19.73 13.05
CA LEU A 516 22.63 18.98 13.21
C LEU A 516 22.28 18.79 14.69
N CYS A 517 20.99 18.82 15.02
CA CYS A 517 20.48 18.32 16.30
C CYS A 517 20.53 16.79 16.35
N ARG A 518 20.30 16.20 17.53
CA ARG A 518 20.35 14.73 17.71
C ARG A 518 19.42 13.99 16.74
N ARG A 519 18.15 14.42 16.64
CA ARG A 519 17.16 13.85 15.73
C ARG A 519 17.63 13.88 14.26
N CYS A 520 18.00 15.05 13.76
CA CYS A 520 18.46 15.22 12.38
C CYS A 520 19.74 14.43 12.10
N LEU A 521 20.67 14.37 13.06
CA LEU A 521 21.88 13.57 12.92
C LEU A 521 21.56 12.07 12.82
N THR A 522 20.67 11.56 13.66
CA THR A 522 20.26 10.13 13.64
C THR A 522 19.61 9.77 12.32
N VAL A 523 18.68 10.60 11.83
CA VAL A 523 18.04 10.37 10.52
C VAL A 523 19.06 10.46 9.39
N HIS A 524 19.95 11.47 9.40
CA HIS A 524 21.00 11.61 8.39
C HIS A 524 21.92 10.40 8.32
N GLU A 525 22.34 9.84 9.46
CA GLU A 525 23.19 8.64 9.48
C GLU A 525 22.45 7.41 8.92
N ILE A 526 21.17 7.24 9.23
CA ILE A 526 20.36 6.14 8.70
C ILE A 526 20.11 6.32 7.19
N SER A 527 19.92 7.57 6.74
CA SER A 527 19.67 7.94 5.35
C SER A 527 20.79 7.52 4.39
N LYS A 528 22.02 7.33 4.87
CA LYS A 528 23.16 6.81 4.08
C LYS A 528 22.93 5.40 3.54
N SER A 529 22.02 4.65 4.15
CA SER A 529 21.75 3.23 3.84
C SER A 529 20.28 2.93 3.55
N LYS A 530 19.34 3.84 3.86
CA LYS A 530 17.89 3.64 3.77
C LYS A 530 17.22 4.71 2.91
N GLY A 531 15.94 4.52 2.61
CA GLY A 531 15.13 5.49 1.86
C GLY A 531 15.66 5.69 0.44
N PHE A 532 15.91 6.94 0.06
CA PHE A 532 16.35 7.28 -1.29
C PHE A 532 17.70 6.63 -1.65
N SER A 533 18.65 6.55 -0.71
CA SER A 533 19.97 5.97 -0.97
C SER A 533 19.93 4.46 -1.23
N SER A 534 19.04 3.71 -0.58
CA SER A 534 18.91 2.28 -0.88
C SER A 534 18.29 2.06 -2.26
N LYS A 535 17.34 2.91 -2.66
CA LYS A 535 16.73 2.86 -4.00
C LYS A 535 17.75 3.16 -5.11
N LEU A 536 18.61 4.16 -4.94
CA LEU A 536 19.64 4.48 -5.94
C LEU A 536 20.66 3.36 -6.17
N LYS A 537 20.95 2.56 -5.14
CA LYS A 537 21.87 1.42 -5.22
C LYS A 537 21.25 0.16 -5.82
N ALA A 538 19.93 0.16 -6.07
CA ALA A 538 19.22 -0.99 -6.60
C ALA A 538 18.96 -0.85 -8.11
N SER A 539 18.94 -1.98 -8.81
CA SER A 539 18.36 -2.09 -10.16
C SER A 539 16.87 -2.37 -10.07
N PHE A 540 16.12 -1.96 -11.09
CA PHE A 540 14.67 -2.11 -11.17
C PHE A 540 14.24 -2.70 -12.51
N LYS A 541 13.21 -3.55 -12.48
CA LYS A 541 12.51 -4.01 -13.67
C LYS A 541 11.30 -3.13 -13.95
N ILE A 542 11.24 -2.57 -15.15
CA ILE A 542 10.09 -1.81 -15.67
C ILE A 542 9.66 -2.46 -16.96
N GLY A 543 8.48 -3.08 -16.95
CA GLY A 543 7.99 -3.89 -18.07
C GLY A 543 8.97 -5.02 -18.39
N SER A 544 9.58 -4.92 -19.57
CA SER A 544 10.57 -5.89 -20.07
C SER A 544 12.03 -5.49 -19.85
N VAL A 545 12.28 -4.34 -19.23
CA VAL A 545 13.61 -3.70 -19.20
C VAL A 545 14.11 -3.57 -17.77
N ASP A 546 15.37 -3.96 -17.56
CA ASP A 546 16.10 -3.69 -16.33
C ASP A 546 16.82 -2.34 -16.45
N ILE A 547 16.60 -1.47 -15.46
CA ILE A 547 17.14 -0.11 -15.42
C ILE A 547 17.82 0.12 -14.08
N SER A 548 18.95 0.81 -14.15
CA SER A 548 19.83 1.07 -13.04
C SER A 548 20.03 2.59 -12.88
N PRO A 549 19.75 3.18 -11.70
CA PRO A 549 19.95 4.62 -11.45
C PRO A 549 21.43 5.04 -11.56
N LEU A 550 21.68 6.35 -11.50
CA LEU A 550 23.03 6.92 -11.35
C LEU A 550 23.31 7.17 -9.87
N GLU A 551 24.48 6.75 -9.37
CA GLU A 551 24.81 6.91 -7.94
C GLU A 551 25.12 8.37 -7.59
N GLU A 552 25.62 9.12 -8.57
CA GLU A 552 25.89 10.56 -8.55
C GLU A 552 24.62 11.39 -8.25
N ALA A 553 23.43 10.79 -8.41
CA ALA A 553 22.16 11.39 -8.01
C ALA A 553 22.07 11.69 -6.49
N LEU A 554 22.94 11.12 -5.66
CA LEU A 554 23.01 11.41 -4.23
C LEU A 554 23.40 12.86 -3.92
N ASP A 555 24.15 13.53 -4.81
CA ASP A 555 24.64 14.88 -4.58
C ASP A 555 23.57 15.94 -4.83
N ALA A 556 22.66 15.67 -5.78
CA ALA A 556 21.53 16.55 -6.09
C ALA A 556 20.23 15.75 -6.39
N PRO A 557 19.61 15.13 -5.36
CA PRO A 557 18.45 14.26 -5.55
C PRO A 557 17.26 14.93 -6.26
N MET A 558 16.95 16.18 -5.92
CA MET A 558 15.82 16.92 -6.48
C MET A 558 16.02 17.24 -7.98
N SER A 559 17.21 17.72 -8.35
CA SER A 559 17.59 17.95 -9.76
C SER A 559 17.67 16.65 -10.55
N TYR A 560 18.11 15.56 -9.93
CA TYR A 560 18.08 14.25 -10.57
C TYR A 560 16.65 13.81 -10.90
N LEU A 561 15.72 13.96 -9.94
CA LEU A 561 14.33 13.59 -10.10
C LEU A 561 13.59 14.47 -11.12
N SER A 562 13.94 15.75 -11.24
CA SER A 562 13.38 16.63 -12.27
C SER A 562 13.90 16.33 -13.68
N GLY A 563 15.10 15.73 -13.78
CA GLY A 563 15.73 15.32 -15.03
C GLY A 563 16.92 16.16 -15.48
N ASP A 564 17.54 16.93 -14.58
CA ASP A 564 18.61 17.90 -14.87
C ASP A 564 20.03 17.30 -15.00
N ILE A 565 20.27 16.07 -14.51
CA ILE A 565 21.62 15.49 -14.48
C ILE A 565 21.82 14.49 -15.61
N ILE A 566 22.78 14.76 -16.52
CA ILE A 566 23.46 13.81 -17.42
C ILE A 566 24.93 14.23 -17.61
N ASP A 567 25.84 13.26 -17.54
CA ASP A 567 27.26 13.41 -17.90
C ASP A 567 27.59 12.53 -19.11
N GLU A 568 28.36 13.07 -20.05
CA GLU A 568 28.71 12.49 -21.35
C GLU A 568 29.97 11.61 -21.21
N GLY A 569 29.82 10.30 -21.45
CA GLY A 569 30.94 9.38 -21.61
C GLY A 569 30.51 8.11 -22.34
N GLU A 570 31.26 7.72 -23.38
CA GLU A 570 30.92 6.61 -24.29
C GLU A 570 30.69 5.28 -23.54
N GLY A 571 29.49 4.70 -23.72
CA GLY A 571 29.10 3.44 -23.07
C GLY A 571 27.72 3.44 -22.42
N LYS A 572 26.72 4.04 -23.08
CA LYS A 572 25.26 3.95 -22.85
C LYS A 572 24.77 4.00 -21.39
N LYS A 573 24.42 5.21 -20.94
CA LYS A 573 23.32 5.44 -19.98
C LYS A 573 22.45 6.61 -20.50
N TYR A 574 21.14 6.49 -20.30
CA TYR A 574 20.04 7.26 -20.92
C TYR A 574 20.37 8.75 -21.21
N GLU A 575 20.15 9.15 -22.47
CA GLU A 575 20.56 10.41 -23.11
C GLU A 575 20.02 11.72 -22.50
N PRO A 576 20.78 12.84 -22.63
CA PRO A 576 20.48 14.18 -22.13
C PRO A 576 19.25 14.82 -22.76
N VAL A 577 18.55 15.60 -21.94
CA VAL A 577 17.62 16.62 -22.42
C VAL A 577 18.44 17.89 -22.53
N LYS A 578 18.44 18.53 -23.71
CA LYS A 578 19.22 19.73 -24.04
C LYS A 578 18.94 20.98 -23.18
N ALA A 579 18.07 20.90 -22.18
CA ALA A 579 17.72 22.01 -21.32
C ALA A 579 17.49 21.52 -19.87
N PRO A 580 17.91 22.30 -18.85
CA PRO A 580 17.59 21.98 -17.47
C PRO A 580 16.07 21.95 -17.29
N ARG A 581 15.54 20.76 -17.05
CA ARG A 581 14.19 20.51 -16.52
C ARG A 581 14.20 20.90 -15.05
N GLY A 582 14.21 22.21 -14.80
CA GLY A 582 14.27 22.77 -13.44
C GLY A 582 12.98 22.61 -12.63
N TYR A 583 12.06 21.70 -12.99
CA TYR A 583 10.75 21.54 -12.37
C TYR A 583 10.43 20.09 -12.02
N LEU A 584 9.78 19.89 -10.88
CA LEU A 584 9.29 18.61 -10.39
C LEU A 584 7.87 18.75 -9.85
N SER A 585 7.16 17.63 -9.77
CA SER A 585 5.82 17.55 -9.18
C SER A 585 5.88 16.83 -7.84
N VAL A 586 5.26 17.45 -6.84
CA VAL A 586 4.88 16.80 -5.59
C VAL A 586 3.44 16.33 -5.73
N VAL A 587 3.26 15.01 -5.71
CA VAL A 587 1.96 14.34 -5.82
C VAL A 587 1.59 13.77 -4.46
N LYS A 588 0.46 14.19 -3.94
CA LYS A 588 -0.11 13.74 -2.67
C LYS A 588 -1.49 13.14 -2.94
N SER A 589 -1.76 11.94 -2.42
CA SER A 589 -3.06 11.29 -2.60
C SER A 589 -3.51 10.58 -1.33
N ASP A 590 -4.82 10.53 -1.12
CA ASP A 590 -5.47 9.90 0.03
C ASP A 590 -6.80 9.28 -0.40
N GLY A 591 -7.21 8.19 0.25
CA GLY A 591 -8.47 7.50 -0.03
C GLY A 591 -9.67 8.31 0.44
N ASN A 592 -10.70 8.43 -0.41
CA ASN A 592 -11.96 9.05 0.02
C ASN A 592 -12.68 8.14 1.02
N ASP A 593 -13.04 8.69 2.18
CA ASP A 593 -13.80 8.01 3.23
C ASP A 593 -13.19 6.67 3.69
N ALA A 594 -11.85 6.56 3.71
CA ALA A 594 -11.15 5.35 4.14
C ALA A 594 -11.60 4.84 5.53
N GLY A 595 -11.92 5.74 6.45
CA GLY A 595 -12.49 5.38 7.76
C GLY A 595 -13.84 4.65 7.67
N GLU A 596 -14.69 4.97 6.70
CA GLU A 596 -15.94 4.25 6.45
C GLU A 596 -15.68 2.92 5.72
N TYR A 597 -14.72 2.90 4.79
CA TYR A 597 -14.28 1.70 4.09
C TYR A 597 -13.85 0.61 5.09
N PHE A 598 -12.96 0.94 6.03
CA PHE A 598 -12.52 0.01 7.08
C PHE A 598 -13.55 -0.17 8.19
N GLY A 599 -14.34 0.86 8.51
CA GLY A 599 -15.40 0.83 9.53
C GLY A 599 -16.60 -0.04 9.20
N SER A 600 -16.72 -0.45 7.93
CA SER A 600 -17.84 -1.23 7.43
C SER A 600 -17.65 -2.76 7.51
N SER A 601 -16.50 -3.22 8.02
CA SER A 601 -16.17 -4.64 8.16
C SER A 601 -17.05 -5.37 9.17
N LEU A 602 -17.54 -6.54 8.79
CA LEU A 602 -18.37 -7.39 9.64
C LEU A 602 -17.56 -8.08 10.74
N ASN A 603 -16.38 -8.54 10.38
CA ASN A 603 -15.50 -9.29 11.24
C ASN A 603 -14.04 -8.83 11.07
N PHE A 604 -13.16 -9.31 11.92
CA PHE A 604 -11.76 -8.96 11.96
C PHE A 604 -10.97 -9.57 10.79
N GLY A 605 -11.33 -10.78 10.32
CA GLY A 605 -10.75 -11.34 9.10
C GLY A 605 -10.97 -10.44 7.89
N GLU A 606 -12.18 -9.88 7.74
CA GLU A 606 -12.51 -8.92 6.68
C GLU A 606 -11.72 -7.61 6.82
N TYR A 607 -11.52 -7.12 8.06
CA TYR A 607 -10.69 -5.93 8.28
C TYR A 607 -9.24 -6.16 7.83
N ILE A 608 -8.66 -7.32 8.16
CA ILE A 608 -7.31 -7.71 7.70
C ILE A 608 -7.28 -7.76 6.16
N ASP A 609 -8.26 -8.42 5.54
CA ASP A 609 -8.37 -8.51 4.08
C ASP A 609 -8.45 -7.12 3.43
N LYS A 610 -9.28 -6.21 3.96
CA LYS A 610 -9.39 -4.83 3.46
C LYS A 610 -8.06 -4.08 3.58
N SER A 611 -7.42 -4.14 4.75
CA SER A 611 -6.13 -3.47 4.98
C SER A 611 -5.07 -3.96 3.98
N PHE A 612 -4.99 -5.28 3.80
CA PHE A 612 -4.03 -5.91 2.89
C PHE A 612 -4.38 -5.65 1.41
N LYS A 613 -5.66 -5.68 1.03
CA LYS A 613 -6.11 -5.38 -0.34
C LYS A 613 -5.77 -3.96 -0.74
N VAL A 614 -6.04 -2.97 0.12
CA VAL A 614 -5.73 -1.56 -0.17
C VAL A 614 -4.24 -1.38 -0.42
N ASP A 615 -3.40 -1.85 0.50
CA ASP A 615 -1.94 -1.76 0.37
C ASP A 615 -1.42 -2.50 -0.88
N TYR A 616 -1.95 -3.70 -1.15
CA TYR A 616 -1.61 -4.50 -2.32
C TYR A 616 -1.94 -3.80 -3.64
N TRP A 617 -3.20 -3.39 -3.81
CA TRP A 617 -3.68 -2.90 -5.08
C TRP A 617 -3.12 -1.51 -5.41
N VAL A 618 -2.91 -0.66 -4.42
CA VAL A 618 -2.23 0.63 -4.64
C VAL A 618 -0.80 0.41 -5.17
N LYS A 619 0.00 -0.45 -4.52
CA LYS A 619 1.37 -0.73 -4.95
C LYS A 619 1.43 -1.48 -6.28
N LYS A 620 0.61 -2.52 -6.45
CA LYS A 620 0.58 -3.32 -7.67
C LYS A 620 0.10 -2.52 -8.87
N SER A 621 -0.97 -1.74 -8.73
CA SER A 621 -1.46 -0.91 -9.82
C SER A 621 -0.46 0.16 -10.23
N PHE A 622 0.38 0.65 -9.31
CA PHE A 622 1.49 1.53 -9.65
C PHE A 622 2.57 0.84 -10.50
N VAL A 623 2.95 -0.39 -10.13
CA VAL A 623 3.86 -1.22 -10.92
C VAL A 623 3.28 -1.52 -12.31
N GLU A 624 2.01 -1.91 -12.40
CA GLU A 624 1.36 -2.16 -13.69
C GLU A 624 1.24 -0.90 -14.56
N ALA A 625 0.98 0.26 -13.95
CA ALA A 625 0.94 1.54 -14.68
C ALA A 625 2.33 1.90 -15.25
N ALA A 626 3.41 1.61 -14.50
CA ALA A 626 4.78 1.79 -15.00
C ALA A 626 5.12 0.80 -16.14
N ASP A 627 4.73 -0.47 -16.01
CA ASP A 627 4.93 -1.48 -17.07
C ASP A 627 4.19 -1.12 -18.36
N GLU A 628 2.94 -0.66 -18.25
CA GLU A 628 2.13 -0.23 -19.40
C GLU A 628 2.71 1.02 -20.04
N ALA A 629 3.12 2.01 -19.24
CA ALA A 629 3.76 3.21 -19.75
C ALA A 629 5.04 2.92 -20.54
N GLU A 630 5.83 1.93 -20.10
CA GLU A 630 7.01 1.43 -20.80
C GLU A 630 6.64 0.76 -22.11
N LYS A 631 5.66 -0.15 -22.07
CA LYS A 631 5.19 -0.93 -23.24
C LYS A 631 4.59 -0.04 -24.33
N ASP A 632 3.75 0.91 -23.95
CA ASP A 632 3.09 1.83 -24.87
C ASP A 632 4.07 2.89 -25.42
N GLY A 633 5.25 3.00 -24.78
CA GLY A 633 6.30 3.94 -25.12
C GLY A 633 5.84 5.39 -25.03
N VAL A 634 4.79 5.69 -24.26
CA VAL A 634 4.22 7.04 -24.11
C VAL A 634 5.10 7.90 -23.21
N LEU A 635 5.74 7.29 -22.21
CA LEU A 635 6.60 7.97 -21.24
C LEU A 635 8.05 7.52 -21.39
N ASN A 636 8.97 8.45 -21.17
CA ASN A 636 10.40 8.18 -21.21
C ASN A 636 10.80 7.23 -20.06
N LYS A 637 11.50 6.14 -20.37
CA LYS A 637 11.89 5.11 -19.37
C LYS A 637 12.71 5.69 -18.21
N GLY A 638 13.59 6.64 -18.49
CA GLY A 638 14.36 7.36 -17.47
C GLY A 638 13.50 8.27 -16.59
N MET A 639 12.39 8.80 -17.09
CA MET A 639 11.42 9.56 -16.29
C MET A 639 10.54 8.64 -15.45
N ILE A 640 10.14 7.48 -15.98
CA ILE A 640 9.46 6.43 -15.21
C ILE A 640 10.35 6.01 -14.04
N MET A 641 11.63 5.68 -14.28
CA MET A 641 12.59 5.34 -13.23
C MET A 641 12.72 6.45 -12.18
N ARG A 642 12.87 7.72 -12.59
CA ARG A 642 12.91 8.85 -11.65
C ARG A 642 11.63 8.93 -10.80
N THR A 643 10.47 8.69 -11.40
CA THR A 643 9.18 8.66 -10.68
C THR A 643 9.17 7.56 -9.61
N LEU A 644 9.67 6.36 -9.94
CA LEU A 644 9.81 5.25 -9.00
C LEU A 644 10.76 5.57 -7.83
N LEU A 645 11.91 6.17 -8.12
CA LEU A 645 12.87 6.62 -7.10
C LEU A 645 12.29 7.71 -6.19
N GLY A 646 11.43 8.55 -6.77
CA GLY A 646 10.76 9.69 -6.15
C GLY A 646 9.67 9.36 -5.12
N VAL A 647 9.24 8.10 -5.03
CA VAL A 647 8.25 7.66 -4.04
C VAL A 647 8.79 7.88 -2.63
N GLN A 648 8.12 8.68 -1.80
CA GLN A 648 8.49 8.88 -0.39
C GLN A 648 7.79 7.87 0.51
N TYR A 649 6.50 7.64 0.27
CA TYR A 649 5.72 6.51 0.78
C TYR A 649 4.56 6.22 -0.18
N MET A 650 4.17 4.96 -0.23
CA MET A 650 3.03 4.46 -0.99
C MET A 650 2.60 3.14 -0.35
N GLY A 651 1.46 3.17 0.32
CA GLY A 651 0.94 2.02 1.05
C GLY A 651 -0.28 2.43 1.86
N GLY A 652 -1.19 1.49 2.07
CA GLY A 652 -2.54 1.84 2.50
C GLY A 652 -3.23 2.78 1.52
N ASP A 653 -3.95 3.75 2.06
CA ASP A 653 -4.74 4.73 1.32
C ASP A 653 -3.98 6.03 1.00
N ASP A 654 -2.74 6.20 1.49
CA ASP A 654 -1.95 7.43 1.38
C ASP A 654 -0.71 7.27 0.48
N ILE A 655 -0.43 8.28 -0.36
CA ILE A 655 0.71 8.35 -1.27
C ILE A 655 1.37 9.72 -1.19
N LEU A 656 2.70 9.75 -1.09
CA LEU A 656 3.53 10.92 -1.37
C LEU A 656 4.64 10.56 -2.34
N LEU A 657 4.67 11.28 -3.46
CA LEU A 657 5.61 11.08 -4.54
C LEU A 657 6.18 12.41 -4.99
N ILE A 658 7.49 12.46 -5.26
CA ILE A 658 8.19 13.63 -5.76
C ILE A 658 8.93 13.21 -7.03
N GLY A 659 8.57 13.73 -8.20
CA GLY A 659 9.13 13.23 -9.46
C GLY A 659 9.00 14.21 -10.62
N PRO A 660 9.29 13.77 -11.86
CA PRO A 660 9.19 14.61 -13.06
C PRO A 660 7.81 15.26 -13.20
N ALA A 661 7.77 16.50 -13.69
CA ALA A 661 6.62 17.39 -13.62
C ALA A 661 5.29 16.79 -14.14
N MET A 662 5.32 15.93 -15.16
CA MET A 662 4.15 15.27 -15.74
C MET A 662 4.15 13.76 -15.65
N THR A 663 5.31 13.11 -15.75
CA THR A 663 5.39 11.65 -15.65
C THR A 663 4.84 11.17 -14.31
N ALA A 664 5.16 11.87 -13.21
CA ALA A 664 4.69 11.53 -11.87
C ALA A 664 3.16 11.61 -11.70
N PRO A 665 2.49 12.73 -12.05
CA PRO A 665 1.02 12.81 -12.05
C PRO A 665 0.34 11.75 -12.91
N ILE A 666 0.80 11.55 -14.16
CA ILE A 666 0.17 10.60 -15.09
C ILE A 666 0.25 9.16 -14.57
N LEU A 667 1.43 8.73 -14.10
CA LEU A 667 1.60 7.40 -13.53
C LEU A 667 0.71 7.18 -12.30
N THR A 668 0.63 8.18 -11.42
CA THR A 668 -0.21 8.11 -10.21
C THR A 668 -1.69 7.99 -10.57
N MET A 669 -2.18 8.78 -11.53
CA MET A 669 -3.57 8.71 -11.98
C MET A 669 -3.93 7.35 -12.56
N ASN A 670 -3.10 6.83 -13.48
CA ASN A 670 -3.32 5.53 -14.10
C ASN A 670 -3.32 4.39 -13.05
N ALA A 671 -2.43 4.48 -12.07
CA ALA A 671 -2.35 3.52 -10.96
C ALA A 671 -3.61 3.56 -10.09
N LEU A 672 -4.03 4.74 -9.63
CA LEU A 672 -5.16 4.88 -8.72
C LEU A 672 -6.50 4.52 -9.37
N GLU A 673 -6.65 4.73 -10.68
CA GLU A 673 -7.85 4.27 -11.39
C GLU A 673 -7.97 2.75 -11.40
N LYS A 674 -6.85 2.06 -11.66
CA LYS A 674 -6.79 0.60 -11.56
C LYS A 674 -7.09 0.12 -10.15
N ALA A 675 -6.48 0.75 -9.14
CA ALA A 675 -6.74 0.44 -7.73
C ALA A 675 -8.22 0.63 -7.38
N THR A 676 -8.85 1.72 -7.83
CA THR A 676 -10.27 2.01 -7.64
C THR A 676 -11.16 0.88 -8.17
N SER A 677 -10.86 0.37 -9.36
CA SER A 677 -11.64 -0.73 -9.97
C SER A 677 -11.58 -2.04 -9.17
N LYS A 678 -10.55 -2.23 -8.34
CA LYS A 678 -10.32 -3.42 -7.51
C LYS A 678 -10.81 -3.25 -6.09
N LEU A 679 -10.70 -2.05 -5.55
CA LEU A 679 -11.00 -1.73 -4.16
C LEU A 679 -12.43 -1.23 -3.96
N GLY A 680 -13.05 -0.62 -4.97
CA GLY A 680 -14.31 0.13 -4.79
C GLY A 680 -14.14 1.43 -4.00
N MET A 681 -12.90 1.83 -3.71
CA MET A 681 -12.53 3.07 -3.03
C MET A 681 -11.97 4.07 -4.04
N SER A 682 -12.47 5.30 -4.04
CA SER A 682 -11.94 6.39 -4.85
C SER A 682 -10.86 7.17 -4.11
N PHE A 683 -10.04 7.92 -4.84
CA PHE A 683 -8.91 8.67 -4.32
C PHE A 683 -9.00 10.14 -4.72
N LYS A 684 -8.55 11.01 -3.82
CA LYS A 684 -8.30 12.43 -4.10
C LYS A 684 -6.80 12.63 -4.30
N VAL A 685 -6.41 13.44 -5.28
CA VAL A 685 -5.01 13.71 -5.63
C VAL A 685 -4.77 15.21 -5.72
N GLY A 686 -3.78 15.71 -5.01
CA GLY A 686 -3.25 17.05 -5.14
C GLY A 686 -1.86 17.05 -5.75
N VAL A 687 -1.62 17.92 -6.74
CA VAL A 687 -0.33 18.04 -7.42
C VAL A 687 0.16 19.49 -7.38
N ALA A 688 1.37 19.68 -6.87
CA ALA A 688 2.08 20.95 -6.97
C ALA A 688 3.36 20.76 -7.80
N THR A 689 3.40 21.36 -8.99
CA THR A 689 4.59 21.45 -9.83
C THR A 689 5.36 22.72 -9.51
N VAL A 690 6.62 22.58 -9.12
CA VAL A 690 7.48 23.66 -8.63
C VAL A 690 8.89 23.54 -9.18
N LYS A 691 9.71 24.58 -9.02
CA LYS A 691 11.13 24.51 -9.35
C LYS A 691 11.87 23.53 -8.44
N SER A 692 12.90 22.84 -8.96
CA SER A 692 13.66 21.81 -8.24
C SER A 692 14.45 22.34 -7.04
N ASP A 693 14.69 23.65 -6.97
CA ASP A 693 15.31 24.37 -5.85
C ASP A 693 14.30 24.91 -4.81
N THR A 694 13.00 24.71 -5.04
CA THR A 694 11.94 25.12 -4.11
C THR A 694 12.05 24.30 -2.82
N PRO A 695 11.97 24.91 -1.61
CA PRO A 695 11.94 24.17 -0.37
C PRO A 695 10.77 23.19 -0.35
N ILE A 696 11.09 21.90 -0.27
CA ILE A 696 10.13 20.81 -0.53
C ILE A 696 8.96 20.80 0.44
N GLN A 697 9.15 21.24 1.68
CA GLN A 697 8.07 21.29 2.67
C GLN A 697 6.89 22.13 2.21
N PHE A 698 7.15 23.30 1.61
CA PHE A 698 6.08 24.18 1.16
C PHE A 698 5.33 23.61 -0.05
N ALA A 699 6.03 22.91 -0.93
CA ALA A 699 5.42 22.20 -2.06
C ALA A 699 4.56 21.02 -1.59
N ILE A 700 4.99 20.29 -0.55
CA ILE A 700 4.16 19.24 0.08
C ILE A 700 2.92 19.85 0.73
N ASP A 701 3.04 20.96 1.47
CA ASP A 701 1.89 21.62 2.09
C ASP A 701 0.90 22.18 1.06
N ALA A 702 1.41 22.67 -0.08
CA ALA A 702 0.57 23.06 -1.20
C ALA A 702 -0.16 21.86 -1.82
N ALA A 703 0.56 20.76 -2.10
CA ALA A 703 -0.04 19.53 -2.64
C ALA A 703 -1.08 18.92 -1.70
N ASP A 704 -0.82 18.91 -0.39
CA ASP A 704 -1.73 18.45 0.66
C ASP A 704 -3.00 19.30 0.70
N LYS A 705 -2.86 20.62 0.64
CA LYS A 705 -4.02 21.53 0.55
C LYS A 705 -4.84 21.31 -0.72
N LEU A 706 -4.18 21.15 -1.87
CA LEU A 706 -4.85 20.86 -3.14
C LEU A 706 -5.62 19.53 -3.07
N MET A 707 -5.03 18.50 -2.46
CA MET A 707 -5.66 17.20 -2.25
C MET A 707 -6.91 17.32 -1.35
N GLU A 708 -6.79 17.98 -0.20
CA GLU A 708 -7.92 18.15 0.74
C GLU A 708 -9.07 18.93 0.10
N ASP A 709 -8.78 19.95 -0.69
CA ASP A 709 -9.82 20.69 -1.38
C ASP A 709 -10.40 19.92 -2.58
N GLY A 710 -9.69 18.91 -3.08
CA GLY A 710 -10.15 17.97 -4.10
C GLY A 710 -11.12 16.91 -3.55
N LYS A 711 -11.34 16.87 -2.23
CA LYS A 711 -12.25 15.93 -1.56
C LYS A 711 -13.67 16.05 -2.10
N ILE A 712 -14.36 14.91 -2.19
CA ILE A 712 -15.78 14.84 -2.56
C ILE A 712 -16.58 14.88 -1.24
N GLU A 713 -17.31 15.97 -1.00
CA GLU A 713 -18.21 16.05 0.15
C GLU A 713 -19.48 15.22 -0.11
N LYS A 714 -19.92 14.44 0.88
CA LYS A 714 -21.25 13.82 0.82
C LYS A 714 -22.28 14.93 1.01
N GLU A 715 -22.97 15.35 -0.06
CA GLU A 715 -24.19 16.12 0.11
C GLU A 715 -25.15 15.30 0.96
N THR A 716 -25.36 15.73 2.20
CA THR A 716 -26.31 15.11 3.11
C THR A 716 -27.68 15.61 2.68
N VAL A 717 -28.21 15.06 1.58
CA VAL A 717 -29.56 15.40 1.13
C VAL A 717 -30.55 14.75 2.10
N MET A 718 -30.86 15.47 3.17
CA MET A 718 -32.07 15.22 3.95
C MET A 718 -33.27 15.42 3.03
N GLY A 719 -33.86 14.33 2.52
CA GLY A 719 -35.26 14.33 2.12
C GLY A 719 -35.61 14.09 0.65
N THR A 720 -34.69 13.74 -0.26
CA THR A 720 -35.09 13.32 -1.62
C THR A 720 -34.41 12.03 -2.06
N THR A 721 -35.25 11.01 -2.28
CA THR A 721 -34.92 9.72 -2.87
C THR A 721 -34.53 9.88 -4.34
N ASN A 722 -33.30 10.29 -4.63
CA ASN A 722 -32.64 10.04 -5.92
C ASN A 722 -31.41 9.14 -5.69
N LYS A 723 -31.67 7.85 -5.44
CA LYS A 723 -30.65 6.83 -5.17
C LYS A 723 -29.79 6.43 -6.39
N GLU A 724 -30.08 6.95 -7.58
CA GLU A 724 -29.33 6.64 -8.81
C GLU A 724 -28.29 7.72 -9.18
N GLY A 725 -28.41 8.96 -8.68
CA GLY A 725 -27.46 10.05 -8.97
C GLY A 725 -26.27 10.13 -8.00
N VAL A 726 -26.50 9.86 -6.71
CA VAL A 726 -25.49 10.01 -5.63
C VAL A 726 -24.38 8.95 -5.72
N LYS A 727 -24.66 7.79 -6.33
CA LYS A 727 -23.62 6.78 -6.60
C LYS A 727 -22.57 7.26 -7.60
N SER A 728 -22.90 8.20 -8.49
CA SER A 728 -22.00 8.59 -9.60
C SER A 728 -20.88 9.55 -9.21
N GLU A 729 -20.95 10.21 -8.04
CA GLU A 729 -19.91 11.14 -7.57
C GLU A 729 -18.94 10.48 -6.58
N GLN A 730 -19.42 9.58 -5.71
CA GLN A 730 -18.57 8.83 -4.77
C GLN A 730 -17.58 7.88 -5.48
N GLU A 731 -17.88 7.49 -6.72
CA GLU A 731 -17.06 6.61 -7.57
C GLU A 731 -15.93 7.35 -8.33
N ARG A 732 -15.78 8.68 -8.21
CA ARG A 732 -14.83 9.44 -9.04
C ARG A 732 -13.53 9.76 -8.33
N ASN A 733 -12.42 9.38 -8.95
CA ASN A 733 -11.10 9.89 -8.58
C ASN A 733 -10.95 11.34 -9.01
N THR A 734 -10.44 12.17 -8.10
CA THR A 734 -10.26 13.61 -8.33
C THR A 734 -8.79 13.98 -8.37
N LEU A 735 -8.48 14.96 -9.20
CA LEU A 735 -7.16 15.57 -9.33
C LEU A 735 -7.30 17.09 -9.26
N THR A 736 -6.49 17.70 -8.42
CA THR A 736 -6.35 19.16 -8.30
C THR A 736 -4.89 19.51 -8.57
N PHE A 737 -4.62 20.43 -9.49
CA PHE A 737 -3.28 20.64 -10.03
C PHE A 737 -2.86 22.11 -9.97
N LEU A 738 -1.62 22.38 -9.54
CA LEU A 738 -1.04 23.71 -9.53
C LEU A 738 0.36 23.70 -10.13
N PHE A 739 0.64 24.66 -11.01
CA PHE A 739 2.00 24.93 -11.50
C PHE A 739 2.45 26.30 -10.98
N ALA A 740 3.64 26.34 -10.37
CA ALA A 740 4.24 27.57 -9.86
C ALA A 740 5.71 27.71 -10.29
N SER A 741 6.04 28.87 -10.87
CA SER A 741 7.41 29.29 -11.19
C SER A 741 8.10 30.05 -10.05
N SER A 742 7.35 30.34 -8.98
CA SER A 742 7.76 31.01 -7.76
C SER A 742 7.50 30.12 -6.54
N LEU A 743 7.88 30.60 -5.34
CA LEU A 743 7.65 29.90 -4.09
C LEU A 743 6.15 29.63 -3.88
N VAL A 744 5.76 28.36 -3.83
CA VAL A 744 4.39 27.96 -3.52
C VAL A 744 4.25 27.67 -2.03
N THR A 745 3.15 28.10 -1.43
CA THR A 745 2.77 27.76 -0.05
C THR A 745 1.30 27.38 0.01
N ARG A 746 0.84 26.88 1.16
CA ARG A 746 -0.60 26.70 1.42
C ARG A 746 -1.40 27.99 1.20
N SER A 747 -0.85 29.15 1.57
CA SER A 747 -1.50 30.45 1.35
C SER A 747 -1.57 30.81 -0.13
N SER A 748 -0.55 30.44 -0.92
CA SER A 748 -0.55 30.62 -2.38
C SER A 748 -1.70 29.84 -3.04
N VAL A 749 -1.99 28.62 -2.56
CA VAL A 749 -3.13 27.82 -3.05
C VAL A 749 -4.46 28.54 -2.76
N GLU A 750 -4.62 29.08 -1.55
CA GLU A 750 -5.82 29.84 -1.15
C GLU A 750 -5.96 31.15 -1.94
N GLU A 751 -4.86 31.85 -2.19
CA GLU A 751 -4.83 33.06 -3.00
C GLU A 751 -5.23 32.80 -4.44
N ILE A 752 -4.63 31.80 -5.09
CA ILE A 752 -5.01 31.35 -6.43
C ILE A 752 -6.51 31.02 -6.45
N LYS A 753 -7.00 30.25 -5.47
CA LYS A 753 -8.44 29.96 -5.40
C LYS A 753 -9.29 31.21 -5.32
N ARG A 754 -8.92 32.20 -4.50
CA ARG A 754 -9.63 33.48 -4.41
C ARG A 754 -9.54 34.27 -5.72
N GLU A 755 -8.37 34.34 -6.34
CA GLU A 755 -8.14 35.02 -7.62
C GLU A 755 -8.99 34.42 -8.75
N TRP A 756 -9.17 33.10 -8.76
CA TRP A 756 -9.95 32.38 -9.79
C TRP A 756 -11.42 32.16 -9.39
N SER A 757 -11.80 32.51 -8.16
CA SER A 757 -13.21 32.58 -7.74
C SER A 757 -13.86 33.80 -8.40
N ALA A 758 -15.00 33.61 -9.05
CA ALA A 758 -15.81 34.75 -9.48
C ALA A 758 -16.36 35.47 -8.24
N ASP A 759 -16.23 36.79 -8.19
CA ASP A 759 -16.99 37.60 -7.24
C ASP A 759 -18.47 37.46 -7.57
N PRO A 760 -19.38 37.33 -6.58
CA PRO A 760 -20.81 37.36 -6.85
C PRO A 760 -21.14 38.66 -7.58
N LEU A 761 -21.65 38.56 -8.81
CA LEU A 761 -22.21 39.71 -9.50
C LEU A 761 -23.20 40.38 -8.55
N SER A 762 -23.00 41.67 -8.28
CA SER A 762 -23.78 42.43 -7.31
C SER A 762 -25.28 42.33 -7.62
N SER A 763 -26.00 41.64 -6.74
CA SER A 763 -27.36 41.95 -6.26
C SER A 763 -28.59 41.81 -7.17
N THR A 764 -28.60 41.02 -8.26
CA THR A 764 -29.88 40.79 -9.00
C THR A 764 -30.08 39.41 -9.67
N HIS A 765 -29.20 38.42 -9.51
CA HIS A 765 -29.35 37.13 -10.22
C HIS A 765 -29.53 35.89 -9.34
N ASN A 766 -30.18 34.91 -9.97
CA ASN A 766 -30.75 33.69 -9.43
C ASN A 766 -29.64 32.81 -8.81
N GLN A 767 -29.82 32.29 -7.58
CA GLN A 767 -28.83 31.42 -6.89
C GLN A 767 -28.30 30.28 -7.78
N LYS A 768 -29.14 29.73 -8.66
CA LYS A 768 -28.77 28.68 -9.63
C LYS A 768 -27.77 29.13 -10.70
N GLU A 769 -27.75 30.40 -11.09
CA GLU A 769 -26.77 30.92 -12.04
C GLU A 769 -25.45 31.23 -11.34
N GLU A 770 -25.47 31.73 -10.10
CA GLU A 770 -24.27 31.89 -9.27
C GLU A 770 -23.57 30.54 -8.99
N GLU A 771 -24.33 29.47 -8.74
CA GLU A 771 -23.77 28.11 -8.60
C GLU A 771 -23.12 27.61 -9.89
N LYS A 772 -23.71 27.88 -11.06
CA LYS A 772 -23.12 27.54 -12.38
C LYS A 772 -21.85 28.33 -12.68
N VAL A 773 -21.79 29.60 -12.29
CA VAL A 773 -20.60 30.45 -12.43
C VAL A 773 -19.46 29.93 -11.53
N ARG A 774 -19.76 29.55 -10.29
CA ARG A 774 -18.78 28.92 -9.37
C ARG A 774 -18.28 27.56 -9.86
N ALA A 775 -19.06 26.88 -10.69
CA ALA A 775 -18.74 25.56 -11.21
C ALA A 775 -17.66 25.61 -12.32
N MET A 776 -17.51 26.70 -13.09
CA MET A 776 -16.49 26.77 -14.17
C MET A 776 -15.03 26.73 -13.72
N TYR A 777 -14.72 26.95 -12.44
CA TYR A 777 -13.33 27.24 -12.02
C TYR A 777 -12.85 26.46 -10.81
N LYS A 778 -13.63 25.49 -10.33
CA LYS A 778 -13.14 24.60 -9.27
C LYS A 778 -11.92 23.84 -9.83
N MET A 779 -10.76 24.03 -9.21
CA MET A 779 -9.55 23.23 -9.44
C MET A 779 -9.82 21.82 -8.93
N LYS A 780 -10.54 21.05 -9.73
CA LYS A 780 -11.00 19.70 -9.44
C LYS A 780 -11.38 19.05 -10.76
N THR A 781 -10.53 18.15 -11.23
CA THR A 781 -10.75 17.34 -12.43
C THR A 781 -11.05 15.90 -12.08
N ASN A 782 -11.93 15.27 -12.84
CA ASN A 782 -12.06 13.81 -12.82
C ASN A 782 -10.98 13.17 -13.70
N PHE A 783 -10.50 11.98 -13.32
CA PHE A 783 -9.50 11.26 -14.11
C PHE A 783 -9.96 10.97 -15.54
N SER A 784 -11.25 10.69 -15.74
CA SER A 784 -11.85 10.46 -17.07
C SER A 784 -11.70 11.64 -18.01
N PHE A 785 -11.85 12.86 -17.49
CA PHE A 785 -11.62 14.08 -18.26
C PHE A 785 -10.17 14.13 -18.77
N TRP A 786 -9.21 13.81 -17.90
CA TRP A 786 -7.79 13.80 -18.29
C TRP A 786 -7.44 12.74 -19.33
N LYS A 787 -8.05 11.56 -19.22
CA LYS A 787 -7.89 10.53 -20.24
C LYS A 787 -8.37 10.99 -21.61
N ASP A 788 -9.51 11.69 -21.66
CA ASP A 788 -10.00 12.28 -22.91
C ASP A 788 -8.99 13.28 -23.48
N ILE A 789 -8.41 14.15 -22.65
CA ILE A 789 -7.36 15.11 -23.07
C ILE A 789 -6.11 14.40 -23.59
N MET A 790 -5.60 13.41 -22.86
CA MET A 790 -4.44 12.61 -23.27
C MET A 790 -4.72 11.84 -24.56
N ALA A 791 -5.91 11.27 -24.73
CA ALA A 791 -6.27 10.50 -25.91
C ALA A 791 -6.36 11.39 -27.17
N LEU A 792 -6.82 12.64 -27.01
CA LEU A 792 -7.12 13.54 -28.11
C LEU A 792 -5.93 14.42 -28.54
N SER A 793 -4.92 14.58 -27.68
CA SER A 793 -3.72 15.38 -27.96
C SER A 793 -2.54 14.50 -28.40
N ASP A 794 -2.44 14.26 -29.70
CA ASP A 794 -1.29 13.55 -30.29
C ASP A 794 0.01 14.34 -30.07
N ASP A 795 -0.07 15.67 -30.06
CA ASP A 795 1.06 16.56 -29.74
C ASP A 795 1.53 16.40 -28.29
N LEU A 796 0.62 16.28 -27.31
CA LEU A 796 1.01 16.00 -25.92
C LEU A 796 1.74 14.65 -25.81
N LYS A 797 1.22 13.60 -26.46
CA LYS A 797 1.92 12.30 -26.51
C LYS A 797 3.29 12.44 -27.15
N LEU A 798 3.39 13.14 -28.27
CA LEU A 798 4.66 13.34 -28.99
C LEU A 798 5.69 14.12 -28.16
N VAL A 799 5.25 15.10 -27.38
CA VAL A 799 6.09 15.91 -26.49
C VAL A 799 6.62 15.08 -25.31
N LEU A 800 5.81 14.16 -24.78
CA LEU A 800 6.21 13.25 -23.70
C LEU A 800 7.10 12.09 -24.19
N LYS A 801 6.99 11.70 -25.48
CA LYS A 801 7.65 10.52 -26.08
C LYS A 801 9.17 10.59 -26.28
N SER A 802 9.81 11.77 -26.16
CA SER A 802 11.29 11.93 -26.24
C SER A 802 11.94 11.23 -27.46
N PHE A 803 11.76 11.77 -28.66
CA PHE A 803 12.55 11.35 -29.85
C PHE A 803 13.49 12.50 -30.31
N PRO A 804 14.74 12.21 -30.74
CA PRO A 804 15.71 13.24 -31.16
C PRO A 804 15.26 14.02 -32.41
N ASP A 805 14.67 13.33 -33.39
CA ASP A 805 14.33 13.93 -34.68
C ASP A 805 13.08 14.80 -34.56
N ASP A 806 13.17 16.07 -34.97
CA ASP A 806 12.08 17.09 -34.97
C ASP A 806 11.62 17.60 -33.57
N TYR A 807 12.40 17.37 -32.50
CA TYR A 807 12.06 17.78 -31.12
C TYR A 807 11.81 19.28 -30.96
N GLU A 808 12.70 20.15 -31.43
CA GLU A 808 12.56 21.60 -31.29
C GLU A 808 11.29 22.12 -31.97
N LYS A 809 10.96 21.56 -33.13
CA LYS A 809 9.76 21.90 -33.90
C LYS A 809 8.49 21.46 -33.17
N ARG A 810 8.49 20.28 -32.54
CA ARG A 810 7.37 19.78 -31.73
C ARG A 810 7.15 20.58 -30.46
N VAL A 811 8.22 20.87 -29.70
CA VAL A 811 8.13 21.72 -28.50
C VAL A 811 7.65 23.12 -28.85
N LYS A 812 8.14 23.69 -29.96
CA LYS A 812 7.67 24.98 -30.47
C LYS A 812 6.18 24.96 -30.82
N SER A 813 5.72 23.94 -31.55
CA SER A 813 4.29 23.73 -31.84
C SER A 813 3.47 23.66 -30.55
N PHE A 814 3.89 22.82 -29.60
CA PHE A 814 3.23 22.66 -28.31
C PHE A 814 3.20 23.95 -27.48
N LYS A 815 4.26 24.75 -27.52
CA LYS A 815 4.30 26.06 -26.87
C LYS A 815 3.23 27.01 -27.39
N ASP A 816 2.93 26.97 -28.69
CA ASP A 816 1.84 27.77 -29.26
C ASP A 816 0.46 27.30 -28.76
N TYR A 817 0.28 26.00 -28.49
CA TYR A 817 -0.93 25.52 -27.81
C TYR A 817 -1.07 26.07 -26.38
N VAL A 818 0.02 26.05 -25.61
CA VAL A 818 0.02 26.57 -24.22
C VAL A 818 -0.30 28.06 -24.21
N ARG A 819 0.23 28.84 -25.16
CA ARG A 819 -0.08 30.27 -25.31
C ARG A 819 -1.57 30.53 -25.56
N VAL A 820 -2.19 29.74 -26.43
CA VAL A 820 -3.63 29.89 -26.67
C VAL A 820 -4.45 29.58 -25.41
N MET A 821 -4.04 28.58 -24.62
CA MET A 821 -4.67 28.30 -23.32
C MET A 821 -4.45 29.42 -22.31
N GLU A 822 -3.25 30.01 -22.28
CA GLU A 822 -2.90 31.17 -21.45
C GLU A 822 -3.80 32.37 -21.79
N ASP A 823 -3.97 32.68 -23.07
CA ASP A 823 -4.86 33.75 -23.54
C ASP A 823 -6.32 33.54 -23.08
N ILE A 824 -6.80 32.29 -23.08
CA ILE A 824 -8.17 31.96 -22.64
C ILE A 824 -8.30 32.13 -21.12
N VAL A 825 -7.33 31.62 -20.37
CA VAL A 825 -7.29 31.70 -18.90
C VAL A 825 -7.19 33.17 -18.46
N GLU A 826 -6.34 33.97 -19.11
CA GLU A 826 -6.23 35.41 -18.83
C GLU A 826 -7.50 36.18 -19.19
N THR A 827 -8.14 35.83 -20.32
CA THR A 827 -9.42 36.42 -20.73
C THR A 827 -10.47 36.20 -19.66
N PHE A 828 -10.58 34.98 -19.13
CA PHE A 828 -11.46 34.73 -18.00
C PHE A 828 -11.05 35.55 -16.77
N HIS A 829 -9.77 35.57 -16.42
CA HIS A 829 -9.30 36.28 -15.25
C HIS A 829 -9.74 37.76 -15.26
N ARG A 830 -9.71 38.39 -16.44
CA ARG A 830 -10.11 39.78 -16.64
C ARG A 830 -11.62 40.00 -16.62
N THR A 831 -12.40 39.12 -17.24
CA THR A 831 -13.85 39.33 -17.40
C THR A 831 -14.66 38.78 -16.23
N LYS A 832 -14.15 37.74 -15.57
CA LYS A 832 -14.88 36.89 -14.62
C LYS A 832 -16.21 36.35 -15.18
N ASP A 833 -16.38 36.32 -16.51
CA ASP A 833 -17.60 35.89 -17.19
C ASP A 833 -17.41 34.52 -17.86
N PRO A 834 -18.11 33.47 -17.36
CA PRO A 834 -18.03 32.13 -17.91
C PRO A 834 -18.55 32.01 -19.35
N TYR A 835 -19.66 32.69 -19.67
CA TYR A 835 -20.27 32.64 -21.00
C TYR A 835 -19.39 33.34 -22.02
N TYR A 836 -18.84 34.49 -21.66
CA TYR A 836 -17.86 35.18 -22.50
C TYR A 836 -16.63 34.30 -22.76
N THR A 837 -16.14 33.60 -21.73
CA THR A 837 -14.99 32.69 -21.85
C THR A 837 -15.30 31.54 -22.80
N VAL A 838 -16.48 30.93 -22.73
CA VAL A 838 -16.92 29.88 -23.66
C VAL A 838 -16.98 30.40 -25.10
N ILE A 839 -17.56 31.58 -25.33
CA ILE A 839 -17.61 32.22 -26.66
C ILE A 839 -16.19 32.48 -27.17
N TYR A 840 -15.31 32.96 -26.29
CA TYR A 840 -13.90 33.20 -26.62
C TYR A 840 -13.18 31.91 -26.98
N MET A 841 -13.40 30.83 -26.23
CA MET A 841 -12.88 29.49 -26.56
C MET A 841 -13.38 29.02 -27.92
N MET A 842 -14.68 29.15 -28.23
CA MET A 842 -15.21 28.80 -29.55
C MET A 842 -14.56 29.62 -30.67
N ARG A 843 -14.31 30.92 -30.43
CA ARG A 843 -13.60 31.79 -31.37
C ARG A 843 -12.15 31.34 -31.56
N GLN A 844 -11.44 30.98 -30.50
CA GLN A 844 -10.07 30.48 -30.62
C GLN A 844 -10.01 29.12 -31.30
N ALA A 845 -10.99 28.24 -31.07
CA ALA A 845 -11.09 26.93 -31.71
C ALA A 845 -11.27 27.02 -33.23
N THR A 846 -11.85 28.11 -33.75
CA THR A 846 -11.97 28.36 -35.21
C THR A 846 -10.71 28.98 -35.82
N ARG A 847 -9.92 29.71 -35.01
CA ARG A 847 -8.69 30.40 -35.45
C ARG A 847 -7.46 29.50 -35.43
N HIS A 848 -7.38 28.61 -34.45
CA HIS A 848 -6.25 27.72 -34.24
C HIS A 848 -6.71 26.29 -34.50
N LYS A 849 -6.48 25.80 -35.73
CA LYS A 849 -6.94 24.47 -36.18
C LYS A 849 -6.33 23.36 -35.32
N GLU A 850 -5.10 23.58 -34.90
CA GLU A 850 -4.31 22.79 -33.96
C GLU A 850 -5.05 22.67 -32.61
N ALA A 851 -5.37 23.79 -31.95
CA ALA A 851 -5.98 23.82 -30.62
C ALA A 851 -7.49 23.50 -30.59
N SER A 852 -8.16 23.49 -31.74
CA SER A 852 -9.60 23.29 -31.88
C SER A 852 -10.12 22.02 -31.19
N LYS A 853 -9.42 20.89 -31.35
CA LYS A 853 -9.83 19.58 -30.80
C LYS A 853 -9.80 19.57 -29.27
N LEU A 854 -8.79 20.19 -28.67
CA LEU A 854 -8.66 20.36 -27.22
C LEU A 854 -9.79 21.24 -26.68
N MET A 855 -10.06 22.38 -27.33
CA MET A 855 -11.14 23.27 -26.91
C MET A 855 -12.50 22.61 -26.99
N LEU A 856 -12.79 21.85 -28.05
CA LEU A 856 -14.00 21.04 -28.15
C LEU A 856 -14.10 20.00 -27.03
N THR A 857 -12.97 19.47 -26.56
CA THR A 857 -12.92 18.52 -25.43
C THR A 857 -13.22 19.22 -24.11
N LEU A 858 -12.60 20.38 -23.86
CA LEU A 858 -12.89 21.22 -22.69
C LEU A 858 -14.37 21.63 -22.65
N LEU A 859 -14.94 22.02 -23.80
CA LEU A 859 -16.35 22.36 -23.95
C LEU A 859 -17.29 21.15 -23.80
N LYS A 860 -16.88 19.94 -24.17
CA LYS A 860 -17.64 18.72 -23.87
C LYS A 860 -17.61 18.37 -22.38
N GLY A 861 -16.50 18.67 -21.69
CA GLY A 861 -16.41 18.54 -20.24
C GLY A 861 -17.44 19.40 -19.51
N TRP A 862 -17.61 20.65 -19.96
CA TRP A 862 -18.64 21.57 -19.49
C TRP A 862 -20.04 20.97 -19.55
N ASP A 863 -20.41 20.38 -20.69
CA ASP A 863 -21.74 19.81 -20.92
C ASP A 863 -22.03 18.63 -19.99
N LYS A 864 -21.01 17.82 -19.67
CA LYS A 864 -21.14 16.63 -18.80
C LYS A 864 -21.13 16.93 -17.31
N GLU A 865 -20.25 17.83 -16.88
CA GLU A 865 -19.94 18.04 -15.46
C GLU A 865 -20.41 19.39 -14.93
N GLY A 866 -20.89 20.28 -15.81
CA GLY A 866 -21.21 21.66 -15.45
C GLY A 866 -19.98 22.47 -15.02
N GLN A 867 -18.76 22.00 -15.33
CA GLN A 867 -17.46 22.58 -14.96
C GLN A 867 -16.48 22.47 -16.13
N ILE A 868 -15.70 23.53 -16.41
CA ILE A 868 -14.54 23.44 -17.32
C ILE A 868 -13.31 23.47 -16.43
N PRO A 869 -12.52 22.40 -16.34
CA PRO A 869 -11.30 22.44 -15.53
C PRO A 869 -10.17 23.20 -16.22
N LEU A 870 -10.42 24.46 -16.56
CA LEU A 870 -9.57 25.28 -17.40
C LEU A 870 -8.21 25.52 -16.74
N VAL A 871 -8.22 25.79 -15.43
CA VAL A 871 -7.01 26.08 -14.63
C VAL A 871 -6.14 24.83 -14.48
N ASP A 872 -6.73 23.68 -14.12
CA ASP A 872 -5.99 22.41 -14.02
C ASP A 872 -5.41 22.00 -15.39
N ALA A 873 -6.21 22.12 -16.47
CA ALA A 873 -5.76 21.82 -17.83
C ALA A 873 -4.58 22.70 -18.24
N PHE A 874 -4.66 24.00 -17.99
CA PHE A 874 -3.59 24.94 -18.26
C PHE A 874 -2.30 24.62 -17.51
N TYR A 875 -2.37 24.40 -16.20
CA TYR A 875 -1.20 24.09 -15.39
C TYR A 875 -0.53 22.77 -15.77
N MET A 876 -1.32 21.77 -16.16
CA MET A 876 -0.76 20.52 -16.66
C MET A 876 -0.10 20.66 -18.02
N PHE A 877 -0.63 21.49 -18.92
CA PHE A 877 0.08 21.78 -20.17
C PHE A 877 1.39 22.56 -19.92
N LYS A 878 1.43 23.47 -18.93
CA LYS A 878 2.69 24.11 -18.49
C LYS A 878 3.67 23.09 -17.93
N ALA A 879 3.22 22.18 -17.07
CA ALA A 879 4.05 21.10 -16.54
C ALA A 879 4.59 20.18 -17.66
N ALA A 880 3.79 19.87 -18.68
CA ALA A 880 4.22 19.09 -19.83
C ALA A 880 5.27 19.81 -20.67
N LEU A 881 5.11 21.13 -20.85
CA LEU A 881 6.05 21.95 -21.60
C LEU A 881 7.42 22.04 -20.89
N VAL A 882 7.45 22.19 -19.56
CA VAL A 882 8.73 22.19 -18.82
C VAL A 882 9.35 20.80 -18.73
N GLU A 883 8.56 19.74 -18.57
CA GLU A 883 9.08 18.38 -18.65
C GLU A 883 9.63 18.10 -20.04
N ALA A 884 9.08 18.70 -21.10
CA ALA A 884 9.66 18.56 -22.42
C ALA A 884 11.06 19.17 -22.52
N GLY A 885 11.36 20.25 -21.77
CA GLY A 885 12.63 20.98 -21.79
C GLY A 885 12.52 22.48 -22.04
N ASP A 886 11.32 23.07 -21.96
CA ASP A 886 11.19 24.54 -21.90
C ASP A 886 11.65 25.07 -20.54
N ARG A 887 12.20 26.29 -20.49
CA ARG A 887 12.68 26.92 -19.24
C ARG A 887 11.55 27.30 -18.28
N GLY A 888 10.29 27.19 -18.71
CA GLY A 888 9.14 27.67 -17.94
C GLY A 888 9.07 29.20 -17.87
N GLU A 889 9.86 29.88 -18.69
CA GLU A 889 9.87 31.33 -18.87
C GLU A 889 8.89 31.68 -20.00
N SER A 890 7.60 31.67 -19.68
CA SER A 890 6.63 32.54 -20.35
C SER A 890 6.10 33.52 -19.31
N SER A 891 6.20 34.80 -19.69
CA SER A 891 6.10 36.03 -18.91
C SER A 891 4.87 36.19 -18.06
#